data_AF-A0AA96G4K0-F1
#
_entry.id   AF-A0AA96G4K0-F1
#
_cell.length_a   1.000
_cell.length_b   1.000
_cell.length_c   1.000
_cell.angle_alpha   90.00
_cell.angle_beta   90.00
_cell.angle_gamma   90.00
#
_symmetry.space_group_name_H-M   'P 1'
#
loop_
_entity.id
_entity.type
_entity.pdbx_description
1 polymer ?
#
loop_
_entity_poly.entity_id
_entity_poly.type
_entity_poly.pdbx_seq_one_letter_code
_entity_poly.pdbx_strand_id
1 'polypeptide(L)'
;MSSATASEGAGAAAPRRDDVAIVGMACRFPGARNLNQYWRLLTAPQAQFAGVPDSRWRAGAFLSDDFRDASSAYTDRMALLPDVGHFDAAHYGIPPRRARSMDPQHRLLIDLAREALQDAGWEAEGFDREETSVITSLTESGYRDISAMRIRMRQLAGGEFGARATDPGLPEAVRAVDGLHGSSVAGLLLNMGPNTVSSVFDLHGESYALDSACSGGLMAVANAVYALRAGRSRIALAGGAQLMLTPDLLIGLCRIGAVSRSGRCLPFGAEADGFVLGEGAGVLVLRPLADALAAGDRVYAVIRGVGTANDGTVQGGLHPQAAGQLRALRRAYRDAGLSPDSVGYLEAHGTGTAVGDPVEIGVLRELRGDTGAPAYLGAVKAVLGHSLNAAGIAGLIKTVLAVQRGVVPPQPEFGLADRSALDAAGLRVATAPSDWPATDGPRRAGVSAFGFGGTGVHLVVEECATAPVPAVPDGEPQLLVLSGRDRAGLARYARELADTLTADRPPLAAVADTLARRTPLAERLALVARDTEDAAAKLVAAAEAVAAGRSGEFGPGQLAGTVADGEPAEAAVPAPGSLPAEARISALAGLAGRAVTGPGLRPLMQRTPPSTLPPSPLAPRHHWVVAEAGRDLAEPPAAAGSAAAAAGAPVRAADATAVAIVLEEVSRTGVFPLTDLEGRMTLVADLGFDSLMLQELEVNLGKRVPGFRSEELYEPGVTVEGLSALVGPHLVGPHLEGVQPAVPHGAVPHPARPYPDLPSAAGEPPAELRPDPLPEPRPRLMRVPQPRRPEPPAQPGWAPGTASVDDFPELRQFEERLGAITASGAQWPYFRVHQGNIRDTTVIGGRPYLSFGSYNYLGLSGHPAVNRAVHEAVERYGTSVSASRVLSGERDLTVRLERALAGFLGVQDCLTLVSGHATNVTAIGHLVGPGDLVIHDALAHDSILQGCTLSGAARRPFAHNDTGQLEHMLRLNRSRFRRVLIAVEGAYSMDGDLVDLPAVIDLKKRYGALLLVDEAHSIGTVGARGRGVGEFFGVDRADVDLWMGTLSKAFASCGGYLGGSARMVRWLRHTLPGFVYSVGLTPANAAAALAATELITAEPDRVGSLRRNAELFLGLARAAGLATGSSAATPIVPCILGDSAHTLRVADRLFARGVIADPIFHPAVEEGLSRLRFFVTCEHREDDIRRAVAILAEEVAAVHV
;
A
#
# COMPACT_ATOMS: atom_id res chain seq x y z
N MET A 1 8.56 -64.70 -34.61
CA MET A 1 7.32 -64.11 -34.07
C MET A 1 7.69 -62.93 -33.19
N SER A 2 6.85 -61.91 -33.10
CA SER A 2 7.10 -60.71 -32.29
C SER A 2 6.23 -60.73 -31.02
N SER A 3 6.77 -60.19 -29.93
CA SER A 3 6.00 -59.73 -28.78
C SER A 3 6.64 -58.44 -28.28
N ALA A 4 6.09 -57.29 -28.67
CA ALA A 4 6.61 -55.99 -28.27
C ALA A 4 6.28 -55.71 -26.79
N THR A 5 7.29 -55.45 -25.98
CA THR A 5 7.12 -54.81 -24.67
C THR A 5 7.12 -53.29 -24.89
N ALA A 6 5.95 -52.67 -24.78
CA ALA A 6 5.85 -51.21 -24.83
C ALA A 6 6.56 -50.60 -23.61
N SER A 7 7.43 -49.62 -23.85
CA SER A 7 7.99 -48.78 -22.79
C SER A 7 6.94 -47.77 -22.33
N GLU A 8 6.61 -47.76 -21.05
CA GLU A 8 5.82 -46.68 -20.46
C GLU A 8 6.64 -45.38 -20.53
N GLY A 9 6.18 -44.43 -21.34
CA GLY A 9 6.84 -43.14 -21.48
C GLY A 9 6.74 -42.32 -20.19
N ALA A 10 7.77 -41.53 -19.89
CA ALA A 10 7.79 -40.63 -18.74
C ALA A 10 6.77 -39.48 -18.94
N GLY A 11 5.51 -39.74 -18.58
CA GLY A 11 4.41 -38.80 -18.79
C GLY A 11 4.62 -37.46 -18.10
N ALA A 12 4.15 -36.39 -18.73
CA ALA A 12 4.14 -35.06 -18.13
C ALA A 12 3.42 -35.10 -16.77
N ALA A 13 4.06 -34.55 -15.74
CA ALA A 13 3.49 -34.51 -14.39
C ALA A 13 2.17 -33.73 -14.41
N ALA A 14 1.12 -34.31 -13.83
CA ALA A 14 -0.19 -33.67 -13.77
C ALA A 14 -0.09 -32.27 -13.10
N PRO A 15 -0.82 -31.25 -13.61
CA PRO A 15 -0.75 -29.90 -13.10
C PRO A 15 -1.14 -29.88 -11.62
N ARG A 16 -0.33 -29.24 -10.78
CA ARG A 16 -0.62 -29.15 -9.35
C ARG A 16 -1.67 -28.07 -9.13
N ARG A 17 -2.50 -28.24 -8.12
CA ARG A 17 -3.55 -27.28 -7.75
C ARG A 17 -3.01 -25.87 -7.48
N ASP A 18 -1.75 -25.78 -7.07
CA ASP A 18 -1.08 -24.56 -6.62
C ASP A 18 -0.14 -23.96 -7.71
N ASP A 19 -0.13 -24.50 -8.92
CA ASP A 19 0.60 -23.94 -10.06
C ASP A 19 -0.11 -22.68 -10.60
N VAL A 20 0.64 -21.62 -10.96
CA VAL A 20 0.09 -20.31 -11.37
C VAL A 20 0.38 -20.04 -12.85
N ALA A 21 -0.65 -19.70 -13.62
CA ALA A 21 -0.58 -19.32 -15.02
C ALA A 21 -0.30 -17.82 -15.21
N ILE A 22 0.46 -17.49 -16.25
CA ILE A 22 0.59 -16.15 -16.81
C ILE A 22 -0.33 -16.06 -18.03
N VAL A 23 -1.37 -15.24 -17.97
CA VAL A 23 -2.44 -15.21 -19.00
C VAL A 23 -2.39 -13.99 -19.92
N GLY A 24 -1.98 -12.84 -19.38
CA GLY A 24 -1.73 -11.61 -20.12
C GLY A 24 -0.44 -10.94 -19.66
N MET A 25 0.20 -10.17 -20.53
CA MET A 25 1.42 -9.41 -20.22
C MET A 25 1.40 -8.06 -20.94
N ALA A 26 2.14 -7.09 -20.40
CA ALA A 26 2.53 -5.89 -21.13
C ALA A 26 3.89 -5.38 -20.65
N CYS A 27 4.63 -4.70 -21.52
CA CYS A 27 5.86 -4.01 -21.16
C CYS A 27 6.15 -2.82 -22.08
N ARG A 28 6.93 -1.87 -21.55
CA ARG A 28 7.52 -0.74 -22.28
C ARG A 28 9.01 -0.67 -21.93
N PHE A 29 9.87 -0.78 -22.93
CA PHE A 29 11.32 -0.74 -22.77
C PHE A 29 11.97 0.15 -23.84
N PRO A 30 13.21 0.65 -23.62
CA PRO A 30 14.02 1.27 -24.67
C PRO A 30 14.02 0.42 -25.95
N GLY A 31 13.81 1.05 -27.11
CA GLY A 31 13.70 0.37 -28.40
C GLY A 31 12.42 -0.45 -28.65
N ALA A 32 11.56 -0.66 -27.66
CA ALA A 32 10.41 -1.56 -27.76
C ALA A 32 9.19 -1.08 -26.96
N ARG A 33 8.18 -0.51 -27.65
CA ARG A 33 6.99 -0.01 -26.93
C ARG A 33 6.07 -1.12 -26.42
N ASN A 34 5.94 -2.25 -27.12
CA ASN A 34 4.99 -3.33 -26.77
C ASN A 34 5.63 -4.72 -26.94
N LEU A 35 4.93 -5.79 -26.54
CA LEU A 35 5.44 -7.17 -26.58
C LEU A 35 5.95 -7.60 -27.97
N ASN A 36 5.24 -7.29 -29.05
CA ASN A 36 5.67 -7.66 -30.41
C ASN A 36 6.92 -6.90 -30.86
N GLN A 37 7.13 -5.67 -30.39
CA GLN A 37 8.40 -4.95 -30.60
C GLN A 37 9.51 -5.48 -29.69
N TYR A 38 9.19 -5.83 -28.44
CA TYR A 38 10.16 -6.38 -27.49
C TYR A 38 10.67 -7.74 -27.95
N TRP A 39 9.79 -8.62 -28.44
CA TRP A 39 10.21 -9.88 -29.05
C TRP A 39 11.13 -9.67 -30.27
N ARG A 40 10.79 -8.74 -31.17
CA ARG A 40 11.65 -8.38 -32.32
C ARG A 40 13.03 -7.87 -31.85
N LEU A 41 13.08 -6.99 -30.85
CA LEU A 41 14.32 -6.50 -30.24
C LEU A 41 15.12 -7.62 -29.53
N LEU A 42 14.45 -8.61 -28.95
CA LEU A 42 15.09 -9.76 -28.32
C LEU A 42 15.69 -10.75 -29.34
N THR A 43 15.05 -10.93 -30.50
CA THR A 43 15.59 -11.79 -31.57
C THR A 43 16.61 -11.09 -32.47
N ALA A 44 16.58 -9.76 -32.55
CA ALA A 44 17.58 -8.93 -33.25
C ALA A 44 18.21 -7.92 -32.26
N PRO A 45 19.02 -8.37 -31.29
CA PRO A 45 19.46 -7.57 -30.16
C PRO A 45 20.38 -6.43 -30.57
N GLN A 46 19.90 -5.21 -30.37
CA GLN A 46 20.67 -3.97 -30.52
C GLN A 46 20.69 -3.25 -29.18
N ALA A 47 21.88 -2.96 -28.65
CA ALA A 47 22.04 -2.29 -27.36
C ALA A 47 21.46 -0.87 -27.38
N GLN A 48 20.49 -0.59 -26.53
CA GLN A 48 19.71 0.66 -26.52
C GLN A 48 20.40 1.77 -25.72
N PHE A 49 21.73 1.89 -25.84
CA PHE A 49 22.54 2.82 -25.05
C PHE A 49 22.77 4.14 -25.80
N ALA A 50 22.24 5.23 -25.25
CA ALA A 50 22.41 6.60 -25.72
C ALA A 50 23.10 7.46 -24.65
N GLY A 51 23.51 8.68 -24.98
CA GLY A 51 23.80 9.70 -23.96
C GLY A 51 22.50 10.27 -23.39
N VAL A 52 22.50 10.74 -22.14
CA VAL A 52 21.32 11.39 -21.55
C VAL A 52 20.98 12.66 -22.34
N PRO A 53 19.74 12.82 -22.83
CA PRO A 53 19.32 14.05 -23.49
C PRO A 53 19.03 15.14 -22.45
N ASP A 54 19.36 16.38 -22.80
CA ASP A 54 19.12 17.59 -21.99
C ASP A 54 17.67 17.79 -21.54
N SER A 55 16.71 17.10 -22.17
CA SER A 55 15.29 17.06 -21.78
C SER A 55 15.00 16.25 -20.51
N ARG A 56 15.97 15.50 -19.98
CA ARG A 56 15.93 14.93 -18.60
C ARG A 56 16.63 15.86 -17.62
N TRP A 57 17.93 16.09 -17.84
CA TRP A 57 18.75 17.08 -17.15
C TRP A 57 19.92 17.46 -18.05
N ARG A 58 20.51 18.64 -17.85
CA ARG A 58 21.66 19.12 -18.63
C ARG A 58 22.87 18.22 -18.39
N ALA A 59 23.14 17.26 -19.29
CA ALA A 59 24.05 16.15 -19.01
C ALA A 59 25.49 16.64 -18.75
N GLY A 60 25.95 17.60 -19.56
CA GLY A 60 27.28 18.22 -19.42
C GLY A 60 27.51 19.02 -18.13
N ALA A 61 26.47 19.30 -17.34
CA ALA A 61 26.62 19.94 -16.02
C ALA A 61 26.99 18.94 -14.90
N PHE A 62 26.86 17.63 -15.16
CA PHE A 62 27.13 16.55 -14.20
C PHE A 62 28.15 15.52 -14.71
N LEU A 63 28.75 15.74 -15.88
CA LEU A 63 29.73 14.83 -16.49
C LEU A 63 31.16 15.27 -16.12
N SER A 64 31.87 14.46 -15.33
CA SER A 64 33.27 14.70 -14.96
C SER A 64 34.00 13.41 -14.59
N ASP A 65 35.28 13.32 -14.97
CA ASP A 65 36.18 12.24 -14.54
C ASP A 65 36.95 12.56 -13.25
N ASP A 66 36.83 13.78 -12.68
CA ASP A 66 37.45 14.09 -11.39
C ASP A 66 36.69 13.44 -10.23
N PHE A 67 37.21 12.31 -9.76
CA PHE A 67 36.70 11.58 -8.59
C PHE A 67 36.60 12.41 -7.30
N ARG A 68 37.19 13.61 -7.23
CA ARG A 68 37.04 14.53 -6.09
C ARG A 68 35.73 15.30 -6.10
N ASP A 69 35.16 15.54 -7.29
CA ASP A 69 33.83 16.12 -7.40
C ASP A 69 32.80 15.08 -6.94
N ALA A 70 32.05 15.42 -5.90
CA ALA A 70 31.06 14.55 -5.29
C ALA A 70 29.70 14.59 -6.02
N SER A 71 29.52 15.53 -6.95
CA SER A 71 28.25 15.86 -7.60
C SER A 71 28.17 15.42 -9.06
N SER A 72 29.12 14.61 -9.54
CA SER A 72 29.22 14.22 -10.94
C SER A 72 29.37 12.71 -11.17
N ALA A 73 29.04 12.32 -12.39
CA ALA A 73 29.20 10.99 -12.96
C ALA A 73 30.30 11.01 -14.03
N TYR A 74 31.04 9.91 -14.17
CA TYR A 74 32.05 9.74 -15.22
C TYR A 74 31.45 9.29 -16.58
N THR A 75 30.12 9.18 -16.67
CA THR A 75 29.43 8.79 -17.91
C THR A 75 28.00 9.35 -17.94
N ASP A 76 27.53 9.65 -19.14
CA ASP A 76 26.16 10.03 -19.47
C ASP A 76 25.39 8.87 -20.14
N ARG A 77 25.99 7.67 -20.21
CA ARG A 77 25.48 6.57 -21.04
C ARG A 77 24.37 5.80 -20.32
N MET A 78 23.17 5.78 -20.90
CA MET A 78 21.96 5.16 -20.33
C MET A 78 21.04 4.56 -21.41
N ALA A 79 20.13 3.67 -21.00
CA ALA A 79 19.02 3.17 -21.83
C ALA A 79 17.69 3.80 -21.38
N LEU A 80 17.26 4.86 -22.05
CA LEU A 80 16.10 5.67 -21.63
C LEU A 80 14.85 5.38 -22.48
N LEU A 81 13.68 5.52 -21.86
CA LEU A 81 12.40 5.60 -22.55
C LEU A 81 12.20 6.99 -23.17
N PRO A 82 11.64 7.08 -24.39
CA PRO A 82 11.18 8.34 -24.94
C PRO A 82 9.93 8.84 -24.19
N ASP A 83 9.66 10.13 -24.31
CA ASP A 83 8.32 10.73 -24.14
C ASP A 83 7.59 10.51 -22.80
N VAL A 84 8.31 10.20 -21.71
CA VAL A 84 7.78 9.87 -20.36
C VAL A 84 6.84 10.91 -19.71
N GLY A 85 6.66 12.09 -20.29
CA GLY A 85 5.63 13.05 -19.88
C GLY A 85 4.22 12.76 -20.44
N HIS A 86 4.08 11.90 -21.45
CA HIS A 86 2.81 11.67 -22.15
C HIS A 86 1.90 10.65 -21.44
N PHE A 87 0.61 10.96 -21.33
CA PHE A 87 -0.42 10.08 -20.76
C PHE A 87 -1.82 10.51 -21.24
N ASP A 88 -2.74 9.57 -21.48
CA ASP A 88 -4.14 9.88 -21.85
C ASP A 88 -5.01 9.93 -20.59
N ALA A 89 -4.85 11.00 -19.82
CA ALA A 89 -5.54 11.18 -18.56
C ALA A 89 -7.08 11.15 -18.71
N ALA A 90 -7.59 11.67 -19.83
CA ALA A 90 -9.02 11.72 -20.12
C ALA A 90 -9.63 10.33 -20.37
N HIS A 91 -8.91 9.41 -21.04
CA HIS A 91 -9.37 8.03 -21.20
C HIS A 91 -9.54 7.27 -19.87
N TYR A 92 -8.78 7.65 -18.84
CA TYR A 92 -8.80 7.02 -17.52
C TYR A 92 -9.61 7.78 -16.46
N GLY A 93 -10.36 8.82 -16.83
CA GLY A 93 -11.13 9.64 -15.87
C GLY A 93 -10.25 10.41 -14.88
N ILE A 94 -9.04 10.82 -15.28
CA ILE A 94 -8.08 11.52 -14.41
C ILE A 94 -8.00 13.00 -14.81
N PRO A 95 -8.20 13.96 -13.89
CA PRO A 95 -8.09 15.39 -14.20
C PRO A 95 -6.70 15.75 -14.71
N PRO A 96 -6.57 16.62 -15.74
CA PRO A 96 -5.27 17.07 -16.25
C PRO A 96 -4.32 17.61 -15.16
N ARG A 97 -4.87 18.30 -14.14
CA ARG A 97 -4.11 18.76 -12.97
C ARG A 97 -3.55 17.62 -12.12
N ARG A 98 -4.37 16.61 -11.81
CA ARG A 98 -3.92 15.41 -11.07
C ARG A 98 -2.85 14.68 -11.88
N ALA A 99 -3.09 14.45 -13.17
CA ALA A 99 -2.15 13.80 -14.08
C ALA A 99 -0.78 14.51 -14.17
N ARG A 100 -0.74 15.86 -14.21
CA ARG A 100 0.53 16.62 -14.14
C ARG A 100 1.31 16.35 -12.86
N SER A 101 0.63 16.18 -11.73
CA SER A 101 1.27 15.95 -10.43
C SER A 101 1.55 14.48 -10.10
N MET A 102 0.99 13.53 -10.85
CA MET A 102 1.31 12.10 -10.73
C MET A 102 2.70 11.79 -11.25
N ASP A 103 3.46 10.97 -10.51
CA ASP A 103 4.72 10.39 -11.00
C ASP A 103 4.50 9.64 -12.33
N PRO A 104 5.32 9.89 -13.37
CA PRO A 104 5.27 9.16 -14.64
C PRO A 104 5.26 7.62 -14.53
N GLN A 105 5.88 7.05 -13.49
CA GLN A 105 5.88 5.61 -13.23
C GLN A 105 4.47 5.11 -12.89
N HIS A 106 3.65 5.89 -12.19
CA HIS A 106 2.25 5.56 -11.91
C HIS A 106 1.43 5.54 -13.20
N ARG A 107 1.63 6.53 -14.07
CA ARG A 107 0.97 6.63 -15.38
C ARG A 107 1.32 5.43 -16.27
N LEU A 108 2.60 5.08 -16.32
CA LEU A 108 3.12 3.94 -17.07
C LEU A 108 2.58 2.59 -16.57
N LEU A 109 2.35 2.44 -15.26
CA LEU A 109 1.69 1.26 -14.68
C LEU A 109 0.20 1.18 -15.04
N ILE A 110 -0.51 2.32 -15.16
CA ILE A 110 -1.93 2.36 -15.59
C ILE A 110 -2.06 1.95 -17.05
N ASP A 111 -1.22 2.50 -17.94
CA ASP A 111 -1.17 2.07 -19.35
C ASP A 111 -0.88 0.57 -19.45
N LEU A 112 0.17 0.07 -18.77
CA LEU A 112 0.54 -1.34 -18.85
C LEU A 112 -0.46 -2.29 -18.20
N ALA A 113 -1.20 -1.87 -17.17
CA ALA A 113 -2.30 -2.66 -16.60
C ALA A 113 -3.43 -2.86 -17.64
N ARG A 114 -3.88 -1.78 -18.31
CA ARG A 114 -4.86 -1.91 -19.41
C ARG A 114 -4.33 -2.80 -20.52
N GLU A 115 -3.08 -2.62 -20.93
CA GLU A 115 -2.50 -3.41 -22.03
C GLU A 115 -2.34 -4.89 -21.68
N ALA A 116 -2.03 -5.24 -20.43
CA ALA A 116 -1.95 -6.63 -20.00
C ALA A 116 -3.34 -7.28 -19.89
N LEU A 117 -4.39 -6.50 -19.57
CA LEU A 117 -5.79 -6.94 -19.62
C LEU A 117 -6.33 -7.06 -21.06
N GLN A 118 -5.91 -6.19 -21.98
CA GLN A 118 -6.15 -6.35 -23.42
C GLN A 118 -5.49 -7.61 -23.97
N ASP A 119 -4.25 -7.89 -23.57
CA ASP A 119 -3.52 -9.08 -23.99
C ASP A 119 -4.12 -10.37 -23.41
N ALA A 120 -4.60 -10.35 -22.16
CA ALA A 120 -5.42 -11.43 -21.59
C ALA A 120 -6.78 -11.63 -22.32
N GLY A 121 -7.21 -10.66 -23.14
CA GLY A 121 -8.49 -10.69 -23.87
C GLY A 121 -9.70 -10.33 -23.01
N TRP A 122 -9.51 -9.75 -21.82
CA TRP A 122 -10.56 -9.51 -20.84
C TRP A 122 -11.17 -8.09 -20.90
N GLU A 123 -10.60 -7.15 -21.67
CA GLU A 123 -10.98 -5.73 -21.66
C GLU A 123 -12.49 -5.48 -21.83
N ALA A 124 -13.15 -6.19 -22.75
CA ALA A 124 -14.58 -6.00 -23.02
C ALA A 124 -15.48 -7.22 -22.69
N GLU A 125 -14.91 -8.30 -22.13
CA GLU A 125 -15.69 -9.45 -21.59
C GLU A 125 -15.75 -9.46 -20.05
N GLY A 126 -14.85 -8.73 -19.38
CA GLY A 126 -14.78 -8.66 -17.93
C GLY A 126 -13.96 -9.79 -17.28
N PHE A 127 -13.72 -9.63 -15.99
CA PHE A 127 -12.97 -10.54 -15.13
C PHE A 127 -13.35 -10.32 -13.65
N ASP A 128 -12.85 -11.15 -12.74
CA ASP A 128 -13.18 -11.11 -11.30
C ASP A 128 -12.50 -9.92 -10.59
N ARG A 129 -13.13 -8.74 -10.68
CA ARG A 129 -12.60 -7.46 -10.16
C ARG A 129 -12.46 -7.41 -8.63
N GLU A 130 -13.42 -8.00 -7.92
CA GLU A 130 -13.44 -8.14 -6.46
C GLU A 130 -12.15 -8.83 -5.96
N GLU A 131 -11.83 -9.99 -6.55
CA GLU A 131 -10.69 -10.82 -6.16
C GLU A 131 -9.42 -10.55 -6.99
N THR A 132 -9.33 -9.38 -7.63
CA THR A 132 -8.14 -8.91 -8.35
C THR A 132 -7.26 -8.02 -7.46
N SER A 133 -6.02 -8.45 -7.24
CA SER A 133 -4.99 -7.72 -6.49
C SER A 133 -3.97 -7.02 -7.41
N VAL A 134 -3.31 -5.95 -6.95
CA VAL A 134 -2.31 -5.18 -7.72
C VAL A 134 -1.03 -5.00 -6.90
N ILE A 135 0.03 -5.71 -7.29
CA ILE A 135 1.30 -5.80 -6.54
C ILE A 135 2.44 -5.34 -7.44
N THR A 136 3.03 -4.18 -7.16
CA THR A 136 4.08 -3.59 -8.01
C THR A 136 5.36 -3.25 -7.23
N SER A 137 6.48 -3.10 -7.93
CA SER A 137 7.75 -2.66 -7.33
C SER A 137 8.17 -1.27 -7.81
N LEU A 138 8.49 -0.40 -6.86
CA LEU A 138 8.91 1.00 -7.04
C LEU A 138 9.83 1.40 -5.85
N THR A 139 11.05 1.88 -6.10
CA THR A 139 11.99 2.34 -5.04
C THR A 139 11.98 3.86 -4.85
N GLU A 140 12.02 4.62 -5.94
CA GLU A 140 12.28 6.07 -5.91
C GLU A 140 11.39 6.86 -6.87
N SER A 141 11.37 8.19 -6.70
CA SER A 141 10.59 9.12 -7.50
C SER A 141 11.39 10.42 -7.68
N GLY A 142 12.27 10.48 -8.68
CA GLY A 142 12.92 11.75 -9.06
C GLY A 142 11.90 12.84 -9.46
N TYR A 143 10.68 12.46 -9.82
CA TYR A 143 9.58 13.40 -10.07
C TYR A 143 9.19 14.21 -8.82
N ARG A 144 9.31 13.59 -7.63
CA ARG A 144 9.05 14.24 -6.34
C ARG A 144 10.09 15.31 -6.04
N ASP A 145 11.35 15.09 -6.36
CA ASP A 145 12.41 16.07 -6.12
C ASP A 145 12.34 17.25 -7.10
N ILE A 146 11.97 17.00 -8.38
CA ILE A 146 11.60 18.07 -9.33
C ILE A 146 10.40 18.86 -8.78
N SER A 147 9.32 18.18 -8.38
CA SER A 147 8.10 18.81 -7.88
C SER A 147 8.31 19.59 -6.56
N ALA A 148 9.22 19.12 -5.71
CA ALA A 148 9.57 19.79 -4.45
C ALA A 148 10.60 20.92 -4.62
N MET A 149 11.11 21.19 -5.84
CA MET A 149 12.22 22.13 -6.07
C MET A 149 11.93 23.55 -5.55
N ARG A 150 10.69 24.03 -5.66
CA ARG A 150 10.27 25.34 -5.11
C ARG A 150 10.30 25.41 -3.58
N ILE A 151 10.25 24.27 -2.89
CA ILE A 151 10.48 24.18 -1.44
C ILE A 151 11.99 24.15 -1.17
N ARG A 152 12.76 23.30 -1.88
CA ARG A 152 14.22 23.22 -1.74
C ARG A 152 14.92 24.56 -1.94
N MET A 153 14.50 25.34 -2.95
CA MET A 153 15.03 26.68 -3.20
C MET A 153 14.72 27.67 -2.07
N ARG A 154 13.57 27.55 -1.39
CA ARG A 154 13.26 28.36 -0.20
C ARG A 154 14.17 27.99 0.98
N GLN A 155 14.40 26.70 1.21
CA GLN A 155 15.31 26.21 2.26
C GLN A 155 16.76 26.72 2.03
N LEU A 156 17.24 26.63 0.79
CA LEU A 156 18.56 27.12 0.38
C LEU A 156 18.69 28.65 0.53
N ALA A 157 17.68 29.42 0.11
CA ALA A 157 17.65 30.88 0.33
C ALA A 157 17.59 31.26 1.83
N GLY A 158 16.91 30.45 2.65
CA GLY A 158 16.89 30.58 4.11
C GLY A 158 18.23 30.32 4.81
N GLY A 159 19.15 29.61 4.13
CA GLY A 159 20.44 29.18 4.67
C GLY A 159 20.39 27.83 5.39
N GLU A 160 19.35 27.02 5.18
CA GLU A 160 19.19 25.72 5.85
C GLU A 160 20.27 24.70 5.45
N PHE A 161 20.91 24.90 4.29
CA PHE A 161 21.95 24.02 3.75
C PHE A 161 23.35 24.68 3.71
N GLY A 162 23.54 25.84 4.36
CA GLY A 162 24.84 26.54 4.40
C GLY A 162 24.72 28.06 4.38
N ALA A 163 25.55 28.72 3.58
CA ALA A 163 25.46 30.17 3.40
C ALA A 163 24.10 30.57 2.79
N ARG A 164 23.48 31.64 3.29
CA ARG A 164 22.26 32.20 2.70
C ARG A 164 22.55 32.68 1.29
N ALA A 165 21.80 32.14 0.32
CA ALA A 165 21.89 32.60 -1.06
C ALA A 165 21.15 33.95 -1.20
N THR A 166 21.91 35.02 -1.44
CA THR A 166 21.41 36.41 -1.46
C THR A 166 21.01 36.93 -2.85
N ASP A 167 21.08 36.09 -3.88
CA ASP A 167 20.72 36.48 -5.26
C ASP A 167 19.18 36.58 -5.42
N PRO A 168 18.64 37.77 -5.74
CA PRO A 168 17.19 37.98 -5.92
C PRO A 168 16.62 37.27 -7.16
N GLY A 169 17.46 36.76 -8.07
CA GLY A 169 17.05 35.95 -9.22
C GLY A 169 16.71 34.50 -8.88
N LEU A 170 17.17 33.96 -7.74
CA LEU A 170 16.95 32.54 -7.40
C LEU A 170 15.45 32.12 -7.29
N PRO A 171 14.53 32.97 -6.80
CA PRO A 171 13.09 32.68 -6.87
C PRO A 171 12.51 32.70 -8.30
N GLU A 172 13.18 33.28 -9.30
CA GLU A 172 12.81 33.20 -10.73
C GLU A 172 13.27 31.87 -11.34
N ALA A 173 14.49 31.41 -11.00
CA ALA A 173 15.08 30.18 -11.55
C ALA A 173 14.22 28.92 -11.35
N VAL A 174 13.27 28.93 -10.41
CA VAL A 174 12.31 27.84 -10.13
C VAL A 174 10.85 28.22 -10.39
N ARG A 175 10.53 29.39 -10.98
CA ARG A 175 9.14 29.82 -11.22
C ARG A 175 8.40 28.97 -12.26
N ALA A 176 9.13 28.35 -13.20
CA ALA A 176 8.59 27.46 -14.22
C ALA A 176 8.17 26.06 -13.68
N VAL A 177 8.55 25.70 -12.45
CA VAL A 177 8.04 24.51 -11.76
C VAL A 177 6.68 24.85 -11.14
N ASP A 178 5.69 23.98 -11.21
CA ASP A 178 4.41 24.19 -10.52
C ASP A 178 4.57 24.18 -8.99
N GLY A 179 3.66 24.83 -8.28
CA GLY A 179 3.58 24.73 -6.82
C GLY A 179 2.80 23.49 -6.39
N LEU A 180 3.17 22.84 -5.29
CA LEU A 180 2.38 21.72 -4.74
C LEU A 180 0.94 22.18 -4.41
N HIS A 181 -0.03 21.41 -4.88
CA HIS A 181 -1.47 21.58 -4.70
C HIS A 181 -2.06 20.30 -4.06
N GLY A 182 -3.38 20.28 -3.78
CA GLY A 182 -4.02 19.20 -3.00
C GLY A 182 -3.70 17.79 -3.51
N SER A 183 -3.86 17.56 -4.82
CA SER A 183 -3.57 16.27 -5.46
C SER A 183 -2.07 15.93 -5.63
N SER A 184 -1.14 16.87 -5.38
CA SER A 184 0.30 16.60 -5.56
C SER A 184 0.86 15.61 -4.54
N VAL A 185 0.31 15.53 -3.32
CA VAL A 185 0.79 14.56 -2.32
C VAL A 185 0.48 13.14 -2.77
N ALA A 186 -0.78 12.88 -3.18
CA ALA A 186 -1.19 11.59 -3.72
C ALA A 186 -0.45 11.24 -5.02
N GLY A 187 -0.17 12.23 -5.87
CA GLY A 187 0.58 12.02 -7.11
C GLY A 187 2.01 11.50 -6.92
N LEU A 188 2.66 11.82 -5.80
CA LEU A 188 4.10 11.61 -5.54
C LEU A 188 4.42 10.50 -4.50
N LEU A 189 3.41 9.78 -4.01
CA LEU A 189 3.59 8.65 -3.09
C LEU A 189 3.59 7.32 -3.86
N LEU A 190 4.64 6.52 -3.74
CA LEU A 190 4.85 5.33 -4.58
C LEU A 190 3.76 4.24 -4.43
N ASN A 191 3.10 4.14 -3.26
CA ASN A 191 1.94 3.24 -3.10
C ASN A 191 0.72 3.68 -3.94
N MET A 192 0.68 4.93 -4.40
CA MET A 192 -0.38 5.42 -5.29
C MET A 192 -0.21 4.97 -6.74
N GLY A 193 0.93 4.38 -7.12
CA GLY A 193 1.06 3.64 -8.39
C GLY A 193 0.05 2.49 -8.49
N PRO A 194 0.20 1.42 -7.70
CA PRO A 194 -0.77 0.31 -7.69
C PRO A 194 -2.16 0.77 -7.24
N ASN A 195 -2.29 1.66 -6.25
CA ASN A 195 -3.63 2.10 -5.81
C ASN A 195 -4.38 2.91 -6.88
N THR A 196 -3.69 3.65 -7.77
CA THR A 196 -4.37 4.32 -8.89
C THR A 196 -4.70 3.33 -10.00
N VAL A 197 -3.90 2.27 -10.23
CA VAL A 197 -4.30 1.16 -11.10
C VAL A 197 -5.59 0.52 -10.57
N SER A 198 -5.65 0.17 -9.29
CA SER A 198 -6.85 -0.40 -8.64
C SER A 198 -8.05 0.53 -8.73
N SER A 199 -7.87 1.84 -8.55
CA SER A 199 -8.93 2.86 -8.67
C SER A 199 -9.39 3.10 -10.11
N VAL A 200 -8.55 2.90 -11.13
CA VAL A 200 -8.90 3.14 -12.55
C VAL A 200 -9.57 1.93 -13.18
N PHE A 201 -9.22 0.71 -12.75
CA PHE A 201 -9.82 -0.53 -13.24
C PHE A 201 -10.85 -1.15 -12.30
N ASP A 202 -11.19 -0.45 -11.20
CA ASP A 202 -12.17 -0.84 -10.18
C ASP A 202 -11.86 -2.23 -9.61
N LEU A 203 -10.74 -2.33 -8.88
CA LEU A 203 -10.18 -3.58 -8.37
C LEU A 203 -10.10 -3.54 -6.84
N HIS A 204 -10.63 -4.57 -6.16
CA HIS A 204 -10.86 -4.53 -4.70
C HIS A 204 -9.93 -5.43 -3.86
N GLY A 205 -9.00 -6.16 -4.51
CA GLY A 205 -8.00 -6.99 -3.83
C GLY A 205 -6.80 -6.24 -3.25
N GLU A 206 -5.76 -6.97 -2.84
CA GLU A 206 -4.57 -6.41 -2.20
C GLU A 206 -3.82 -5.45 -3.14
N SER A 207 -3.72 -4.17 -2.76
CA SER A 207 -3.10 -3.12 -3.58
C SER A 207 -1.93 -2.47 -2.83
N TYR A 208 -0.69 -2.72 -3.27
CA TYR A 208 0.51 -2.14 -2.62
C TYR A 208 1.75 -2.13 -3.52
N ALA A 209 2.64 -1.17 -3.23
CA ALA A 209 3.99 -1.10 -3.80
C ALA A 209 5.00 -1.71 -2.81
N LEU A 210 6.04 -2.36 -3.34
CA LEU A 210 7.17 -2.87 -2.55
C LEU A 210 8.52 -2.42 -3.09
N ASP A 211 9.55 -2.58 -2.27
CA ASP A 211 10.94 -2.35 -2.64
C ASP A 211 11.80 -3.57 -2.26
N SER A 212 12.62 -4.02 -3.18
CA SER A 212 13.76 -4.92 -2.91
C SER A 212 14.94 -4.59 -3.83
N ALA A 213 15.06 -3.31 -4.22
CA ALA A 213 15.96 -2.82 -5.25
C ALA A 213 15.89 -3.67 -6.53
N CYS A 214 17.04 -4.15 -7.01
CA CYS A 214 17.16 -4.84 -8.30
C CYS A 214 16.44 -6.21 -8.40
N SER A 215 15.91 -6.75 -7.30
CA SER A 215 15.00 -7.91 -7.32
C SER A 215 13.50 -7.53 -7.36
N GLY A 216 13.18 -6.25 -7.42
CA GLY A 216 11.84 -5.65 -7.27
C GLY A 216 10.71 -6.38 -7.99
N GLY A 217 10.68 -6.35 -9.32
CA GLY A 217 9.66 -7.05 -10.12
C GLY A 217 9.64 -8.58 -9.90
N LEU A 218 10.80 -9.17 -9.58
CA LEU A 218 10.94 -10.53 -9.02
C LEU A 218 10.02 -10.76 -7.81
N MET A 219 10.19 -9.90 -6.81
CA MET A 219 9.50 -9.98 -5.52
C MET A 219 8.00 -9.66 -5.64
N ALA A 220 7.62 -8.74 -6.52
CA ALA A 220 6.21 -8.45 -6.82
C ALA A 220 5.48 -9.69 -7.37
N VAL A 221 6.08 -10.37 -8.37
CA VAL A 221 5.55 -11.63 -8.91
C VAL A 221 5.56 -12.75 -7.88
N ALA A 222 6.62 -12.87 -7.06
CA ALA A 222 6.68 -13.85 -5.98
C ALA A 222 5.54 -13.67 -4.96
N ASN A 223 5.28 -12.45 -4.52
CA ASN A 223 4.21 -12.14 -3.58
C ASN A 223 2.81 -12.33 -4.17
N ALA A 224 2.62 -12.04 -5.46
CA ALA A 224 1.40 -12.36 -6.18
C ALA A 224 1.16 -13.88 -6.25
N VAL A 225 2.17 -14.68 -6.58
CA VAL A 225 2.06 -16.15 -6.53
C VAL A 225 1.74 -16.65 -5.12
N TYR A 226 2.32 -16.06 -4.07
CA TYR A 226 1.98 -16.40 -2.68
C TYR A 226 0.55 -15.98 -2.29
N ALA A 227 0.01 -14.87 -2.82
CA ALA A 227 -1.37 -14.45 -2.57
C ALA A 227 -2.39 -15.38 -3.24
N LEU A 228 -2.17 -15.72 -4.52
CA LEU A 228 -2.99 -16.65 -5.30
C LEU A 228 -2.97 -18.06 -4.67
N ARG A 229 -1.79 -18.60 -4.32
CA ARG A 229 -1.66 -19.90 -3.64
C ARG A 229 -2.28 -19.94 -2.25
N ALA A 230 -2.37 -18.80 -1.56
CA ALA A 230 -3.02 -18.68 -0.26
C ALA A 230 -4.54 -18.47 -0.34
N GLY A 231 -5.10 -18.24 -1.53
CA GLY A 231 -6.52 -17.88 -1.69
C GLY A 231 -6.85 -16.49 -1.14
N ARG A 232 -5.90 -15.55 -1.11
CA ARG A 232 -6.11 -14.12 -0.78
C ARG A 232 -6.41 -13.26 -2.02
N SER A 233 -6.37 -13.88 -3.20
CA SER A 233 -6.65 -13.30 -4.50
C SER A 233 -7.01 -14.42 -5.45
N ARG A 234 -7.82 -14.15 -6.49
CA ARG A 234 -8.02 -15.06 -7.64
C ARG A 234 -7.27 -14.61 -8.87
N ILE A 235 -7.05 -13.30 -8.99
CA ILE A 235 -6.29 -12.68 -10.07
C ILE A 235 -5.28 -11.73 -9.42
N ALA A 236 -4.09 -11.61 -10.00
CA ALA A 236 -3.12 -10.61 -9.57
C ALA A 236 -2.44 -9.93 -10.76
N LEU A 237 -2.46 -8.60 -10.78
CA LEU A 237 -1.61 -7.79 -11.64
C LEU A 237 -0.27 -7.59 -10.93
N ALA A 238 0.81 -8.15 -11.48
CA ALA A 238 2.12 -8.21 -10.83
C ALA A 238 3.23 -7.63 -11.71
N GLY A 239 4.08 -6.75 -11.17
CA GLY A 239 5.12 -6.12 -11.99
C GLY A 239 5.93 -5.02 -11.31
N GLY A 240 6.34 -4.02 -12.09
CA GLY A 240 7.09 -2.87 -11.58
C GLY A 240 7.58 -1.93 -12.69
N ALA A 241 8.03 -0.75 -12.29
CA ALA A 241 8.56 0.28 -13.17
C ALA A 241 9.86 0.87 -12.59
N GLN A 242 10.67 1.48 -13.47
CA GLN A 242 11.77 2.37 -13.09
C GLN A 242 11.89 3.48 -14.14
N LEU A 243 11.87 4.73 -13.69
CA LEU A 243 12.22 5.90 -14.49
C LEU A 243 13.30 6.73 -13.78
N MET A 244 14.21 7.29 -14.57
CA MET A 244 15.38 8.05 -14.15
C MET A 244 15.17 9.50 -14.55
N LEU A 245 14.69 10.32 -13.60
CA LEU A 245 14.23 11.68 -13.88
C LEU A 245 15.19 12.78 -13.38
N THR A 246 16.14 12.42 -12.53
CA THR A 246 17.18 13.30 -11.98
C THR A 246 18.54 12.56 -11.96
N PRO A 247 19.69 13.26 -11.93
CA PRO A 247 21.01 12.63 -12.06
C PRO A 247 21.49 11.90 -10.79
N ASP A 248 20.83 12.08 -9.64
CA ASP A 248 21.30 11.70 -8.30
C ASP A 248 21.75 10.24 -8.19
N LEU A 249 20.95 9.31 -8.73
CA LEU A 249 21.27 7.88 -8.68
C LEU A 249 22.34 7.46 -9.71
N LEU A 250 22.42 8.14 -10.87
CA LEU A 250 23.53 7.94 -11.82
C LEU A 250 24.86 8.38 -11.18
N ILE A 251 24.88 9.55 -10.54
CA ILE A 251 26.02 10.05 -9.76
C ILE A 251 26.36 9.03 -8.67
N GLY A 252 25.42 8.69 -7.79
CA GLY A 252 25.63 7.77 -6.67
C GLY A 252 26.20 6.40 -7.08
N LEU A 253 25.71 5.81 -8.17
CA LEU A 253 26.21 4.53 -8.69
C LEU A 253 27.58 4.65 -9.38
N CYS A 254 27.92 5.81 -9.95
CA CYS A 254 29.29 6.11 -10.37
C CYS A 254 30.24 6.26 -9.19
N ARG A 255 29.82 6.91 -8.08
CA ARG A 255 30.66 7.08 -6.87
C ARG A 255 31.11 5.75 -6.26
N ILE A 256 30.35 4.67 -6.44
CA ILE A 256 30.72 3.31 -5.99
C ILE A 256 31.30 2.40 -7.10
N GLY A 257 31.48 2.92 -8.33
CA GLY A 257 32.04 2.16 -9.45
C GLY A 257 31.14 1.06 -10.01
N ALA A 258 29.81 1.16 -9.86
CA ALA A 258 28.87 0.15 -10.34
C ALA A 258 28.47 0.33 -11.82
N VAL A 259 28.57 1.56 -12.33
CA VAL A 259 28.22 1.91 -13.72
C VAL A 259 29.41 1.68 -14.65
N SER A 260 29.17 1.09 -15.82
CA SER A 260 30.20 0.90 -16.86
C SER A 260 30.83 2.23 -17.27
N ARG A 261 32.17 2.30 -17.28
CA ARG A 261 32.94 3.41 -17.87
C ARG A 261 33.00 3.31 -19.39
N SER A 262 32.99 2.08 -19.93
CA SER A 262 32.93 1.83 -21.37
C SER A 262 31.57 2.15 -22.01
N GLY A 263 30.54 2.41 -21.20
CA GLY A 263 29.18 2.68 -21.67
C GLY A 263 28.51 1.46 -22.32
N ARG A 264 28.95 0.24 -21.95
CA ARG A 264 28.47 -1.05 -22.45
C ARG A 264 28.14 -1.95 -21.26
N CYS A 265 26.93 -2.49 -21.18
CA CYS A 265 26.64 -3.58 -20.25
C CYS A 265 27.01 -4.91 -20.93
N LEU A 266 27.96 -5.66 -20.36
CA LEU A 266 28.52 -6.87 -20.96
C LEU A 266 28.44 -8.08 -20.01
N PRO A 267 27.23 -8.65 -19.77
CA PRO A 267 27.07 -9.78 -18.86
C PRO A 267 27.97 -10.96 -19.23
N PHE A 268 28.78 -11.43 -18.28
CA PHE A 268 29.77 -12.51 -18.47
C PHE A 268 30.89 -12.20 -19.49
N GLY A 269 31.06 -10.94 -19.89
CA GLY A 269 32.07 -10.49 -20.86
C GLY A 269 33.46 -10.31 -20.25
N ALA A 270 34.51 -10.54 -21.03
CA ALA A 270 35.91 -10.32 -20.63
C ALA A 270 36.25 -8.83 -20.39
N GLU A 271 35.43 -7.92 -20.94
CA GLU A 271 35.53 -6.46 -20.81
C GLU A 271 34.48 -5.90 -19.82
N ALA A 272 33.89 -6.75 -18.97
CA ALA A 272 32.80 -6.40 -18.05
C ALA A 272 33.24 -5.42 -16.94
N ASP A 273 32.93 -4.13 -17.13
CA ASP A 273 33.36 -3.02 -16.25
C ASP A 273 32.24 -2.37 -15.43
N GLY A 274 31.01 -2.89 -15.52
CA GLY A 274 29.83 -2.39 -14.81
C GLY A 274 28.54 -2.57 -15.63
N PHE A 275 27.40 -2.11 -15.08
CA PHE A 275 26.15 -2.03 -15.85
C PHE A 275 25.95 -0.64 -16.46
N VAL A 276 25.19 -0.57 -17.55
CA VAL A 276 24.60 0.70 -18.02
C VAL A 276 23.25 0.84 -17.34
N LEU A 277 22.92 2.01 -16.78
CA LEU A 277 21.59 2.24 -16.18
C LEU A 277 20.50 2.24 -17.26
N GLY A 278 19.32 1.72 -16.92
CA GLY A 278 18.18 1.65 -17.83
C GLY A 278 16.87 2.11 -17.22
N GLU A 279 15.87 2.27 -18.07
CA GLU A 279 14.47 2.51 -17.71
C GLU A 279 13.58 1.37 -18.23
N GLY A 280 12.35 1.31 -17.72
CA GLY A 280 11.35 0.39 -18.25
C GLY A 280 10.24 0.06 -17.26
N ALA A 281 9.22 -0.64 -17.75
CA ALA A 281 8.19 -1.22 -16.92
C ALA A 281 7.57 -2.46 -17.55
N GLY A 282 7.01 -3.32 -16.70
CA GLY A 282 6.27 -4.52 -17.12
C GLY A 282 5.22 -4.91 -16.10
N VAL A 283 4.11 -5.48 -16.58
CA VAL A 283 2.98 -5.98 -15.80
C VAL A 283 2.57 -7.35 -16.36
N LEU A 284 2.28 -8.30 -15.48
CA LEU A 284 1.71 -9.61 -15.78
C LEU A 284 0.33 -9.73 -15.17
N VAL A 285 -0.58 -10.42 -15.85
CA VAL A 285 -1.84 -10.91 -15.29
C VAL A 285 -1.65 -12.37 -14.91
N LEU A 286 -1.82 -12.68 -13.62
CA LEU A 286 -1.59 -13.98 -13.01
C LEU A 286 -2.89 -14.58 -12.46
N ARG A 287 -3.07 -15.90 -12.61
CA ARG A 287 -4.27 -16.65 -12.18
C ARG A 287 -3.87 -18.10 -11.79
N PRO A 288 -4.56 -18.80 -10.87
CA PRO A 288 -4.34 -20.23 -10.67
C PRO A 288 -4.52 -21.00 -11.99
N LEU A 289 -3.61 -21.95 -12.28
CA LEU A 289 -3.59 -22.65 -13.58
C LEU A 289 -4.90 -23.41 -13.86
N ALA A 290 -5.48 -24.04 -12.83
CA ALA A 290 -6.76 -24.74 -12.94
C ALA A 290 -7.90 -23.80 -13.37
N ASP A 291 -7.95 -22.59 -12.81
CA ASP A 291 -8.99 -21.61 -13.10
C ASP A 291 -8.81 -20.97 -14.48
N ALA A 292 -7.56 -20.71 -14.89
CA ALA A 292 -7.24 -20.23 -16.24
C ALA A 292 -7.66 -21.24 -17.32
N LEU A 293 -7.33 -22.53 -17.12
CA LEU A 293 -7.73 -23.61 -18.03
C LEU A 293 -9.26 -23.80 -18.04
N ALA A 294 -9.93 -23.73 -16.88
CA ALA A 294 -11.38 -23.83 -16.78
C ALA A 294 -12.11 -22.64 -17.42
N ALA A 295 -11.54 -21.44 -17.34
CA ALA A 295 -12.07 -20.24 -17.98
C ALA A 295 -11.75 -20.13 -19.48
N GLY A 296 -10.95 -21.04 -20.03
CA GLY A 296 -10.50 -20.97 -21.44
C GLY A 296 -9.56 -19.80 -21.72
N ASP A 297 -8.83 -19.32 -20.70
CA ASP A 297 -7.81 -18.28 -20.87
C ASP A 297 -6.60 -18.85 -21.62
N ARG A 298 -5.91 -18.01 -22.38
CA ARG A 298 -4.57 -18.37 -22.90
C ARG A 298 -3.60 -18.45 -21.72
N VAL A 299 -2.74 -19.47 -21.71
CA VAL A 299 -1.60 -19.55 -20.80
C VAL A 299 -0.32 -19.39 -21.63
N TYR A 300 0.47 -18.34 -21.36
CA TYR A 300 1.81 -18.20 -21.97
C TYR A 300 2.77 -19.24 -21.38
N ALA A 301 2.81 -19.31 -20.05
CA ALA A 301 3.67 -20.20 -19.28
C ALA A 301 3.12 -20.34 -17.85
N VAL A 302 3.65 -21.33 -17.12
CA VAL A 302 3.31 -21.64 -15.73
C VAL A 302 4.48 -21.29 -14.81
N ILE A 303 4.24 -20.53 -13.75
CA ILE A 303 5.20 -20.36 -12.65
C ILE A 303 5.09 -21.59 -11.74
N ARG A 304 6.04 -22.52 -11.90
CA ARG A 304 6.12 -23.76 -11.11
C ARG A 304 6.78 -23.51 -9.75
N GLY A 305 7.86 -22.73 -9.72
CA GLY A 305 8.69 -22.57 -8.53
C GLY A 305 8.96 -21.11 -8.17
N VAL A 306 8.85 -20.79 -6.88
CA VAL A 306 9.26 -19.50 -6.32
C VAL A 306 10.30 -19.74 -5.22
N GLY A 307 11.42 -19.01 -5.27
CA GLY A 307 12.45 -19.07 -4.25
C GLY A 307 13.03 -17.71 -3.95
N THR A 308 12.80 -17.21 -2.73
CA THR A 308 13.38 -15.96 -2.24
C THR A 308 14.45 -16.26 -1.17
N ALA A 309 15.44 -15.40 -1.03
CA ALA A 309 16.43 -15.42 0.06
C ALA A 309 16.97 -14.00 0.34
N ASN A 310 17.77 -13.86 1.38
CA ASN A 310 18.64 -12.72 1.57
C ASN A 310 20.05 -13.22 1.95
N ASP A 311 21.08 -12.52 1.48
CA ASP A 311 22.50 -12.82 1.68
C ASP A 311 22.93 -12.77 3.17
N GLY A 312 22.25 -11.96 3.99
CA GLY A 312 22.51 -11.84 5.42
C GLY A 312 23.75 -11.00 5.74
N THR A 313 24.73 -11.59 6.43
CA THR A 313 25.96 -10.88 6.82
C THR A 313 26.94 -10.83 5.64
N VAL A 314 26.84 -9.78 4.83
CA VAL A 314 27.73 -9.49 3.71
C VAL A 314 29.06 -8.87 4.17
N GLN A 315 30.16 -9.15 3.49
CA GLN A 315 31.38 -8.34 3.63
C GLN A 315 31.30 -7.09 2.74
N GLY A 316 31.85 -5.96 3.19
CA GLY A 316 31.90 -4.72 2.39
C GLY A 316 30.54 -4.07 2.06
N GLY A 317 29.44 -4.48 2.69
CA GLY A 317 28.11 -3.86 2.57
C GLY A 317 27.34 -4.12 1.28
N LEU A 318 28.01 -4.25 0.13
CA LEU A 318 27.40 -4.44 -1.19
C LEU A 318 27.96 -5.66 -1.97
N HIS A 319 28.79 -6.50 -1.34
CA HIS A 319 29.37 -7.67 -2.01
C HIS A 319 28.36 -8.83 -2.05
N PRO A 320 28.00 -9.37 -3.23
CA PRO A 320 27.00 -10.44 -3.36
C PRO A 320 27.50 -11.74 -2.72
N GLN A 321 26.61 -12.46 -2.04
CA GLN A 321 26.96 -13.72 -1.37
C GLN A 321 26.41 -14.92 -2.12
N ALA A 322 27.31 -15.77 -2.64
CA ALA A 322 26.95 -17.01 -3.33
C ALA A 322 25.94 -17.86 -2.52
N ALA A 323 26.12 -17.97 -1.20
CA ALA A 323 25.25 -18.75 -0.30
C ALA A 323 23.85 -18.16 -0.05
N GLY A 324 23.59 -16.92 -0.49
CA GLY A 324 22.26 -16.30 -0.50
C GLY A 324 21.57 -16.49 -1.84
N GLN A 325 22.24 -16.15 -2.95
CA GLN A 325 21.78 -16.45 -4.31
C GLN A 325 21.40 -17.92 -4.49
N LEU A 326 22.33 -18.83 -4.17
CA LEU A 326 22.14 -20.28 -4.25
C LEU A 326 20.98 -20.79 -3.39
N ARG A 327 20.68 -20.09 -2.28
CA ARG A 327 19.56 -20.39 -1.40
C ARG A 327 18.22 -19.99 -2.01
N ALA A 328 18.16 -18.87 -2.75
CA ALA A 328 16.99 -18.52 -3.54
C ALA A 328 16.74 -19.58 -4.63
N LEU A 329 17.78 -19.95 -5.40
CA LEU A 329 17.67 -20.94 -6.47
C LEU A 329 17.26 -22.32 -5.90
N ARG A 330 17.98 -22.87 -4.90
CA ARG A 330 17.63 -24.15 -4.25
C ARG A 330 16.22 -24.16 -3.63
N ARG A 331 15.68 -22.99 -3.21
CA ARG A 331 14.28 -22.88 -2.76
C ARG A 331 13.30 -23.00 -3.93
N ALA A 332 13.57 -22.33 -5.06
CA ALA A 332 12.70 -22.32 -6.24
C ALA A 332 12.57 -23.70 -6.90
N TYR A 333 13.69 -24.42 -7.09
CA TYR A 333 13.66 -25.77 -7.67
C TYR A 333 12.93 -26.78 -6.77
N ARG A 334 13.11 -26.66 -5.45
CA ARG A 334 12.37 -27.45 -4.45
C ARG A 334 10.87 -27.12 -4.44
N ASP A 335 10.49 -25.85 -4.60
CA ASP A 335 9.09 -25.40 -4.69
C ASP A 335 8.42 -25.88 -5.99
N ALA A 336 9.16 -25.91 -7.10
CA ALA A 336 8.70 -26.53 -8.35
C ALA A 336 8.60 -28.07 -8.28
N GLY A 337 9.38 -28.71 -7.42
CA GLY A 337 9.56 -30.17 -7.42
C GLY A 337 10.41 -30.67 -8.59
N LEU A 338 11.35 -29.84 -9.08
CA LEU A 338 12.13 -30.08 -10.30
C LEU A 338 13.65 -30.08 -10.03
N SER A 339 14.41 -30.80 -10.85
CA SER A 339 15.89 -30.70 -10.84
C SER A 339 16.34 -29.41 -11.54
N PRO A 340 17.43 -28.75 -11.09
CA PRO A 340 18.09 -27.68 -11.85
C PRO A 340 18.51 -28.09 -13.27
N ASP A 341 18.81 -29.37 -13.51
CA ASP A 341 19.12 -29.87 -14.86
C ASP A 341 17.91 -29.91 -15.80
N SER A 342 16.69 -29.78 -15.26
CA SER A 342 15.49 -29.76 -16.09
C SER A 342 15.23 -28.41 -16.78
N VAL A 343 15.94 -27.33 -16.40
CA VAL A 343 15.87 -26.04 -17.13
C VAL A 343 16.92 -25.97 -18.25
N GLY A 344 16.42 -25.72 -19.47
CA GLY A 344 17.22 -25.57 -20.69
C GLY A 344 17.60 -24.11 -21.00
N TYR A 345 17.06 -23.14 -20.24
CA TYR A 345 17.39 -21.72 -20.34
C TYR A 345 17.46 -21.08 -18.94
N LEU A 346 18.39 -20.16 -18.75
CA LEU A 346 18.53 -19.36 -17.54
C LEU A 346 18.64 -17.89 -17.92
N GLU A 347 17.66 -17.08 -17.51
CA GLU A 347 17.82 -15.63 -17.45
C GLU A 347 18.47 -15.27 -16.12
N ALA A 348 19.74 -14.89 -16.20
CA ALA A 348 20.56 -14.54 -15.06
C ALA A 348 20.29 -13.10 -14.60
N HIS A 349 20.76 -12.77 -13.39
CA HIS A 349 20.82 -11.39 -12.97
C HIS A 349 21.88 -10.61 -13.79
N GLY A 350 23.02 -11.21 -14.09
CA GLY A 350 23.99 -10.85 -15.15
C GLY A 350 24.11 -9.34 -15.42
N THR A 351 24.95 -8.66 -14.64
CA THR A 351 25.06 -7.20 -14.65
C THR A 351 26.22 -6.67 -15.50
N GLY A 352 27.14 -7.52 -15.93
CA GLY A 352 28.41 -7.09 -16.50
C GLY A 352 29.34 -6.50 -15.44
N THR A 353 29.23 -6.94 -14.18
CA THR A 353 30.13 -6.51 -13.11
C THR A 353 31.21 -7.57 -12.86
N ALA A 354 32.46 -7.13 -12.75
CA ALA A 354 33.64 -7.99 -12.53
C ALA A 354 33.63 -8.84 -11.24
N VAL A 355 32.63 -8.64 -10.36
CA VAL A 355 32.44 -9.41 -9.11
C VAL A 355 31.11 -10.18 -9.13
N GLY A 356 30.00 -9.57 -9.55
CA GLY A 356 28.68 -10.20 -9.50
C GLY A 356 28.54 -11.36 -10.49
N ASP A 357 29.04 -11.18 -11.71
CA ASP A 357 28.87 -12.16 -12.78
C ASP A 357 29.67 -13.46 -12.53
N PRO A 358 30.95 -13.43 -12.07
CA PRO A 358 31.65 -14.64 -11.62
C PRO A 358 30.99 -15.34 -10.43
N VAL A 359 30.41 -14.59 -9.49
CA VAL A 359 29.67 -15.16 -8.35
C VAL A 359 28.42 -15.89 -8.83
N GLU A 360 27.65 -15.32 -9.76
CA GLU A 360 26.46 -15.98 -10.32
C GLU A 360 26.82 -17.23 -11.14
N ILE A 361 27.88 -17.20 -11.97
CA ILE A 361 28.37 -18.40 -12.68
C ILE A 361 28.78 -19.49 -11.67
N GLY A 362 29.51 -19.14 -10.61
CA GLY A 362 29.91 -20.07 -9.56
C GLY A 362 28.71 -20.72 -8.84
N VAL A 363 27.67 -19.93 -8.55
CA VAL A 363 26.41 -20.40 -7.96
C VAL A 363 25.66 -21.35 -8.91
N LEU A 364 25.60 -21.03 -10.20
CA LEU A 364 24.98 -21.90 -11.20
C LEU A 364 25.73 -23.22 -11.37
N ARG A 365 27.08 -23.20 -11.31
CA ARG A 365 27.90 -24.42 -11.32
C ARG A 365 27.71 -25.27 -10.05
N GLU A 366 27.67 -24.69 -8.85
CA GLU A 366 27.39 -25.48 -7.62
C GLU A 366 25.95 -26.03 -7.59
N LEU A 367 25.04 -25.43 -8.36
CA LEU A 367 23.65 -25.88 -8.45
C LEU A 367 23.44 -27.03 -9.45
N ARG A 368 24.13 -27.02 -10.60
CA ARG A 368 24.03 -28.04 -11.66
C ARG A 368 25.07 -29.17 -11.53
N GLY A 369 26.22 -28.87 -10.92
CA GLY A 369 27.36 -29.78 -10.83
C GLY A 369 28.11 -29.95 -12.17
N ASP A 370 29.26 -30.63 -12.11
CA ASP A 370 30.19 -30.79 -13.24
C ASP A 370 29.70 -31.74 -14.35
N THR A 371 28.47 -32.23 -14.26
CA THR A 371 27.79 -33.06 -15.28
C THR A 371 26.40 -32.53 -15.63
N GLY A 372 26.17 -31.23 -15.40
CA GLY A 372 24.86 -30.61 -15.61
C GLY A 372 24.38 -30.70 -17.06
N ALA A 373 23.06 -30.82 -17.25
CA ALA A 373 22.49 -30.92 -18.59
C ALA A 373 22.73 -29.63 -19.42
N PRO A 374 22.93 -29.70 -20.75
CA PRO A 374 23.19 -28.51 -21.55
C PRO A 374 22.05 -27.49 -21.53
N ALA A 375 22.37 -26.24 -21.17
CA ALA A 375 21.41 -25.14 -21.10
C ALA A 375 21.99 -23.82 -21.63
N TYR A 376 21.10 -22.91 -21.98
CA TYR A 376 21.43 -21.56 -22.42
C TYR A 376 21.49 -20.57 -21.24
N LEU A 377 22.36 -19.56 -21.35
CA LEU A 377 22.49 -18.46 -20.40
C LEU A 377 22.24 -17.11 -21.09
N GLY A 378 21.31 -16.32 -20.54
CA GLY A 378 20.91 -15.02 -21.06
C GLY A 378 20.88 -13.95 -19.97
N ALA A 379 21.14 -12.69 -20.36
CA ALA A 379 20.91 -11.52 -19.50
C ALA A 379 20.49 -10.32 -20.37
N VAL A 380 19.23 -9.88 -20.25
CA VAL A 380 18.66 -8.80 -21.06
C VAL A 380 19.30 -7.43 -20.83
N LYS A 381 20.09 -7.28 -19.76
CA LYS A 381 20.86 -6.07 -19.47
C LYS A 381 21.88 -5.74 -20.57
N ALA A 382 22.33 -6.73 -21.34
CA ALA A 382 23.14 -6.53 -22.56
C ALA A 382 22.43 -5.68 -23.65
N VAL A 383 21.10 -5.61 -23.61
CA VAL A 383 20.25 -4.91 -24.59
C VAL A 383 19.60 -3.66 -23.98
N LEU A 384 19.02 -3.80 -22.78
CA LEU A 384 18.22 -2.76 -22.10
C LEU A 384 18.93 -2.07 -20.93
N GLY A 385 20.15 -2.49 -20.57
CA GLY A 385 20.81 -2.03 -19.35
C GLY A 385 20.08 -2.51 -18.09
N HIS A 386 20.45 -1.94 -16.95
CA HIS A 386 19.87 -2.27 -15.66
C HIS A 386 18.74 -1.30 -15.29
N SER A 387 17.50 -1.67 -15.60
CA SER A 387 16.28 -0.96 -15.21
C SER A 387 15.82 -1.20 -13.77
N LEU A 388 16.78 -1.34 -12.84
CA LEU A 388 16.61 -1.52 -11.39
C LEU A 388 15.40 -2.40 -11.01
N ASN A 389 14.31 -1.84 -10.47
CA ASN A 389 13.07 -2.55 -10.13
C ASN A 389 12.49 -3.37 -11.29
N ALA A 390 12.45 -2.78 -12.48
CA ALA A 390 11.92 -3.39 -13.70
C ALA A 390 12.89 -4.38 -14.36
N ALA A 391 14.14 -4.48 -13.92
CA ALA A 391 15.11 -5.39 -14.52
C ALA A 391 14.72 -6.88 -14.34
N GLY A 392 14.06 -7.22 -13.22
CA GLY A 392 13.50 -8.54 -13.00
C GLY A 392 12.33 -8.84 -13.96
N ILE A 393 11.37 -7.92 -14.07
CA ILE A 393 10.18 -8.15 -14.91
C ILE A 393 10.53 -8.17 -16.41
N ALA A 394 11.54 -7.41 -16.85
CA ALA A 394 12.10 -7.48 -18.20
C ALA A 394 12.62 -8.88 -18.54
N GLY A 395 13.46 -9.45 -17.65
CA GLY A 395 14.01 -10.79 -17.80
C GLY A 395 12.95 -11.89 -17.77
N LEU A 396 11.92 -11.74 -16.92
CA LEU A 396 10.79 -12.67 -16.86
C LEU A 396 9.95 -12.66 -18.15
N ILE A 397 9.57 -11.48 -18.66
CA ILE A 397 8.77 -11.38 -19.90
C ILE A 397 9.57 -11.95 -21.09
N LYS A 398 10.87 -11.65 -21.20
CA LYS A 398 11.77 -12.28 -22.18
C LYS A 398 11.74 -13.81 -22.08
N THR A 399 11.83 -14.34 -20.87
CA THR A 399 11.86 -15.78 -20.60
C THR A 399 10.53 -16.46 -20.94
N VAL A 400 9.41 -15.84 -20.56
CA VAL A 400 8.06 -16.34 -20.86
C VAL A 400 7.83 -16.39 -22.37
N LEU A 401 8.24 -15.37 -23.11
CA LEU A 401 8.19 -15.37 -24.59
C LEU A 401 9.11 -16.44 -25.20
N ALA A 402 10.32 -16.63 -24.65
CA ALA A 402 11.26 -17.66 -25.12
C ALA A 402 10.73 -19.09 -24.93
N VAL A 403 10.10 -19.36 -23.78
CA VAL A 403 9.42 -20.63 -23.47
C VAL A 403 8.21 -20.82 -24.38
N GLN A 404 7.32 -19.81 -24.49
CA GLN A 404 6.07 -19.88 -25.26
C GLN A 404 6.29 -20.02 -26.77
N ARG A 405 7.33 -19.38 -27.32
CA ARG A 405 7.67 -19.45 -28.75
C ARG A 405 8.65 -20.57 -29.10
N GLY A 406 9.23 -21.24 -28.11
CA GLY A 406 10.21 -22.29 -28.32
C GLY A 406 11.49 -21.82 -29.02
N VAL A 407 11.91 -20.57 -28.76
CA VAL A 407 13.10 -19.95 -29.36
C VAL A 407 13.90 -19.26 -28.26
N VAL A 408 15.20 -19.51 -28.21
CA VAL A 408 16.13 -18.85 -27.29
C VAL A 408 16.60 -17.52 -27.88
N PRO A 409 16.36 -16.37 -27.21
CA PRO A 409 16.85 -15.08 -27.65
C PRO A 409 18.38 -14.98 -27.48
N PRO A 410 19.10 -14.44 -28.48
CA PRO A 410 20.53 -14.17 -28.36
C PRO A 410 20.85 -13.01 -27.41
N GLN A 411 22.12 -12.92 -27.03
CA GLN A 411 22.76 -11.70 -26.55
C GLN A 411 23.59 -11.08 -27.69
N PRO A 412 23.86 -9.75 -27.69
CA PRO A 412 24.85 -9.15 -28.56
C PRO A 412 26.21 -9.88 -28.45
N GLU A 413 26.98 -9.96 -29.53
CA GLU A 413 28.26 -10.67 -29.52
C GLU A 413 29.38 -9.88 -28.83
N PHE A 414 30.07 -10.53 -27.89
CA PHE A 414 31.29 -10.04 -27.23
C PHE A 414 32.14 -11.21 -26.74
N GLY A 415 33.41 -10.95 -26.40
CA GLY A 415 34.28 -11.96 -25.81
C GLY A 415 33.84 -12.32 -24.38
N LEU A 416 33.58 -13.60 -24.11
CA LEU A 416 33.24 -14.12 -22.77
C LEU A 416 34.48 -14.19 -21.85
N ALA A 417 34.31 -13.88 -20.57
CA ALA A 417 35.39 -13.83 -19.57
C ALA A 417 35.98 -15.22 -19.26
N ASP A 418 35.12 -16.17 -18.89
CA ASP A 418 35.52 -17.55 -18.59
C ASP A 418 34.59 -18.53 -19.31
N ARG A 419 35.00 -18.92 -20.52
CA ARG A 419 34.32 -19.99 -21.27
C ARG A 419 34.40 -21.33 -20.53
N SER A 420 35.52 -21.60 -19.83
CA SER A 420 35.74 -22.90 -19.18
C SER A 420 34.82 -23.14 -17.97
N ALA A 421 34.49 -22.10 -17.20
CA ALA A 421 33.50 -22.18 -16.13
C ALA A 421 32.06 -22.32 -16.64
N LEU A 422 31.74 -21.72 -17.80
CA LEU A 422 30.46 -21.88 -18.48
C LEU A 422 30.32 -23.30 -19.04
N ASP A 423 31.31 -23.79 -19.78
CA ASP A 423 31.37 -25.15 -20.32
C ASP A 423 31.26 -26.20 -19.19
N ALA A 424 31.99 -26.01 -18.07
CA ALA A 424 31.94 -26.89 -16.89
C ALA A 424 30.61 -26.84 -16.11
N ALA A 425 29.76 -25.83 -16.35
CA ALA A 425 28.41 -25.75 -15.81
C ALA A 425 27.33 -26.23 -16.82
N GLY A 426 27.74 -26.66 -18.02
CA GLY A 426 26.82 -26.99 -19.12
C GLY A 426 26.14 -25.78 -19.75
N LEU A 427 26.66 -24.57 -19.54
CA LEU A 427 26.02 -23.30 -19.93
C LEU A 427 26.64 -22.70 -21.20
N ARG A 428 25.79 -22.17 -22.09
CA ARG A 428 26.23 -21.44 -23.29
C ARG A 428 25.41 -20.18 -23.57
N VAL A 429 26.06 -19.10 -23.98
CA VAL A 429 25.40 -17.88 -24.45
C VAL A 429 25.06 -18.03 -25.93
N ALA A 430 23.81 -17.72 -26.32
CA ALA A 430 23.41 -17.66 -27.72
C ALA A 430 23.82 -16.30 -28.34
N THR A 431 24.42 -16.30 -29.51
CA THR A 431 24.75 -15.08 -30.30
C THR A 431 23.85 -14.90 -31.53
N ALA A 432 23.07 -15.91 -31.89
CA ALA A 432 22.00 -15.85 -32.90
C ALA A 432 20.71 -16.52 -32.36
N PRO A 433 19.51 -16.14 -32.86
CA PRO A 433 18.27 -16.83 -32.52
C PRO A 433 18.41 -18.32 -32.76
N SER A 434 18.12 -19.09 -31.72
CA SER A 434 18.27 -20.54 -31.74
C SER A 434 16.94 -21.19 -31.40
N ASP A 435 16.49 -22.13 -32.23
CA ASP A 435 15.34 -22.96 -31.90
C ASP A 435 15.62 -23.71 -30.58
N TRP A 436 14.62 -23.73 -29.69
CA TRP A 436 14.63 -24.53 -28.49
C TRP A 436 13.97 -25.87 -28.82
N PRO A 437 14.75 -26.94 -29.07
CA PRO A 437 14.20 -28.21 -29.52
C PRO A 437 13.22 -28.78 -28.50
N ALA A 438 12.15 -29.40 -29.01
CA ALA A 438 11.25 -30.16 -28.17
C ALA A 438 11.99 -31.38 -27.59
N THR A 439 11.87 -31.57 -26.28
CA THR A 439 12.40 -32.71 -25.53
C THR A 439 11.25 -33.58 -25.03
N ASP A 440 11.55 -34.74 -24.44
CA ASP A 440 10.52 -35.63 -23.84
C ASP A 440 9.72 -34.96 -22.69
N GLY A 441 10.18 -33.82 -22.19
CA GLY A 441 9.46 -32.95 -21.26
C GLY A 441 9.29 -31.51 -21.78
N PRO A 442 8.41 -30.71 -21.14
CA PRO A 442 8.12 -29.32 -21.53
C PRO A 442 9.34 -28.41 -21.38
N ARG A 443 9.43 -27.32 -22.17
CA ARG A 443 10.48 -26.32 -22.01
C ARG A 443 10.37 -25.65 -20.65
N ARG A 444 11.52 -25.48 -20.00
CA ARG A 444 11.64 -24.95 -18.63
C ARG A 444 12.78 -23.95 -18.54
N ALA A 445 12.54 -22.85 -17.85
CA ALA A 445 13.51 -21.81 -17.62
C ALA A 445 13.59 -21.40 -16.14
N GLY A 446 14.76 -20.93 -15.71
CA GLY A 446 14.94 -20.20 -14.46
C GLY A 446 15.17 -18.71 -14.71
N VAL A 447 14.69 -17.84 -13.82
CA VAL A 447 14.86 -16.38 -13.90
C VAL A 447 15.37 -15.84 -12.57
N SER A 448 16.56 -15.23 -12.55
CA SER A 448 17.23 -14.67 -11.36
C SER A 448 17.14 -13.14 -11.30
N ALA A 449 16.95 -12.59 -10.11
CA ALA A 449 17.24 -11.19 -9.82
C ALA A 449 17.75 -11.01 -8.37
N PHE A 450 18.83 -10.24 -8.20
CA PHE A 450 19.48 -10.00 -6.92
C PHE A 450 19.57 -8.50 -6.65
N GLY A 451 18.91 -8.02 -5.58
CA GLY A 451 18.99 -6.65 -5.09
C GLY A 451 20.28 -6.38 -4.33
N PHE A 452 20.84 -5.17 -4.45
CA PHE A 452 22.08 -4.80 -3.75
C PHE A 452 21.97 -4.83 -2.22
N GLY A 453 20.74 -4.79 -1.66
CA GLY A 453 20.46 -5.09 -0.24
C GLY A 453 20.53 -6.58 0.12
N GLY A 454 21.13 -7.41 -0.73
CA GLY A 454 21.30 -8.85 -0.54
C GLY A 454 20.06 -9.70 -0.81
N THR A 455 18.91 -9.12 -1.17
CA THR A 455 17.67 -9.88 -1.40
C THR A 455 17.69 -10.52 -2.78
N GLY A 456 17.57 -11.84 -2.83
CA GLY A 456 17.57 -12.61 -4.07
C GLY A 456 16.24 -13.30 -4.33
N VAL A 457 15.80 -13.30 -5.59
CA VAL A 457 14.61 -14.00 -6.07
C VAL A 457 15.00 -14.85 -7.28
N HIS A 458 14.54 -16.11 -7.29
CA HIS A 458 14.55 -16.96 -8.48
C HIS A 458 13.16 -17.54 -8.73
N LEU A 459 12.72 -17.53 -9.98
CA LEU A 459 11.46 -18.13 -10.44
C LEU A 459 11.77 -19.27 -11.43
N VAL A 460 10.99 -20.36 -11.36
CA VAL A 460 11.02 -21.45 -12.35
C VAL A 460 9.75 -21.43 -13.17
N VAL A 461 9.90 -21.29 -14.49
CA VAL A 461 8.84 -21.11 -15.48
C VAL A 461 8.82 -22.31 -16.43
N GLU A 462 7.63 -22.78 -16.80
CA GLU A 462 7.42 -23.97 -17.63
C GLU A 462 6.37 -23.74 -18.75
N GLU A 463 6.59 -24.38 -19.90
CA GLU A 463 5.65 -24.43 -21.03
C GLU A 463 4.34 -25.13 -20.66
N CYS A 464 3.21 -24.47 -20.92
CA CYS A 464 1.89 -25.06 -20.74
C CYS A 464 1.42 -25.68 -22.07
N ALA A 465 1.25 -27.01 -22.11
CA ALA A 465 0.60 -27.68 -23.23
C ALA A 465 -0.91 -27.39 -23.19
N THR A 466 -1.33 -26.28 -23.81
CA THR A 466 -2.74 -25.95 -24.00
C THR A 466 -3.38 -26.87 -25.05
N ALA A 467 -4.68 -27.10 -24.95
CA ALA A 467 -5.40 -27.95 -25.90
C ALA A 467 -5.34 -27.35 -27.33
N PRO A 468 -5.11 -28.16 -28.38
CA PRO A 468 -5.12 -27.65 -29.75
C PRO A 468 -6.44 -26.96 -30.08
N VAL A 469 -6.36 -25.68 -30.44
CA VAL A 469 -7.51 -24.93 -30.96
C VAL A 469 -7.98 -25.59 -32.25
N PRO A 470 -9.28 -25.85 -32.45
CA PRO A 470 -9.78 -26.35 -33.73
C PRO A 470 -9.35 -25.43 -34.87
N ALA A 471 -8.59 -25.96 -35.82
CA ALA A 471 -8.08 -25.19 -36.95
C ALA A 471 -9.26 -24.68 -37.79
N VAL A 472 -9.47 -23.36 -37.78
CA VAL A 472 -10.31 -22.69 -38.78
C VAL A 472 -9.66 -22.89 -40.14
N PRO A 473 -10.38 -23.31 -41.20
CA PRO A 473 -9.77 -23.52 -42.52
C PRO A 473 -9.08 -22.26 -43.05
N ASP A 474 -7.83 -22.41 -43.48
CA ASP A 474 -7.09 -21.33 -44.14
C ASP A 474 -7.80 -20.86 -45.42
N GLY A 475 -7.81 -19.54 -45.63
CA GLY A 475 -8.45 -18.90 -46.79
C GLY A 475 -9.93 -18.55 -46.61
N GLU A 476 -10.56 -18.81 -45.46
CA GLU A 476 -11.89 -18.28 -45.18
C GLU A 476 -11.87 -16.80 -44.76
N PRO A 477 -12.64 -15.91 -45.44
CA PRO A 477 -12.71 -14.49 -45.11
C PRO A 477 -13.04 -14.18 -43.65
N GLN A 478 -12.30 -13.23 -43.08
CA GLN A 478 -12.46 -12.71 -41.72
C GLN A 478 -12.75 -11.20 -41.75
N LEU A 479 -13.38 -10.71 -40.68
CA LEU A 479 -13.63 -9.28 -40.45
C LEU A 479 -12.72 -8.80 -39.32
N LEU A 480 -11.76 -7.93 -39.63
CA LEU A 480 -10.97 -7.22 -38.64
C LEU A 480 -11.65 -5.88 -38.32
N VAL A 481 -11.79 -5.56 -37.03
CA VAL A 481 -12.28 -4.24 -36.57
C VAL A 481 -11.22 -3.63 -35.67
N LEU A 482 -10.66 -2.49 -36.07
CA LEU A 482 -9.69 -1.71 -35.31
C LEU A 482 -10.34 -0.40 -34.87
N SER A 483 -9.91 0.12 -33.73
CA SER A 483 -10.32 1.45 -33.27
C SER A 483 -9.21 2.18 -32.51
N GLY A 484 -9.22 3.51 -32.57
CA GLY A 484 -8.30 4.39 -31.85
C GLY A 484 -9.01 5.63 -31.29
N ARG A 485 -8.37 6.33 -30.35
CA ARG A 485 -8.89 7.62 -29.87
C ARG A 485 -8.82 8.72 -30.95
N ASP A 486 -7.85 8.66 -31.86
CA ASP A 486 -7.71 9.59 -32.99
C ASP A 486 -7.21 8.89 -34.27
N ARG A 487 -7.25 9.60 -35.41
CA ARG A 487 -6.88 9.09 -36.74
C ARG A 487 -5.38 8.80 -36.90
N ALA A 488 -4.51 9.59 -36.30
CA ALA A 488 -3.07 9.33 -36.34
C ALA A 488 -2.71 8.11 -35.49
N GLY A 489 -3.35 7.94 -34.33
CA GLY A 489 -3.34 6.73 -33.53
C GLY A 489 -3.81 5.50 -34.31
N LEU A 490 -4.99 5.58 -34.95
CA LEU A 490 -5.56 4.50 -35.76
C LEU A 490 -4.67 4.13 -36.97
N ALA A 491 -4.17 5.12 -37.71
CA ALA A 491 -3.25 4.91 -38.83
C ALA A 491 -1.86 4.41 -38.40
N ARG A 492 -1.40 4.73 -37.19
CA ARG A 492 -0.23 4.07 -36.58
C ARG A 492 -0.56 2.61 -36.27
N TYR A 493 -1.66 2.34 -35.58
CA TYR A 493 -2.03 1.00 -35.12
C TYR A 493 -2.29 0.03 -36.28
N ALA A 494 -2.90 0.49 -37.38
CA ALA A 494 -3.05 -0.32 -38.60
C ALA A 494 -1.70 -0.76 -39.18
N ARG A 495 -0.68 0.11 -39.20
CA ARG A 495 0.70 -0.25 -39.60
C ARG A 495 1.34 -1.21 -38.60
N GLU A 496 1.20 -0.99 -37.30
CA GLU A 496 1.73 -1.90 -36.28
C GLU A 496 1.11 -3.30 -36.37
N LEU A 497 -0.17 -3.40 -36.71
CA LEU A 497 -0.83 -4.68 -36.96
C LEU A 497 -0.32 -5.31 -38.25
N ALA A 498 -0.15 -4.55 -39.35
CA ALA A 498 0.43 -5.08 -40.60
C ALA A 498 1.85 -5.64 -40.41
N ASP A 499 2.71 -4.91 -39.68
CA ASP A 499 4.03 -5.38 -39.22
C ASP A 499 3.91 -6.74 -38.49
N THR A 500 2.97 -6.81 -37.54
CA THR A 500 2.77 -7.99 -36.69
C THR A 500 2.26 -9.18 -37.49
N LEU A 501 1.29 -8.98 -38.39
CA LEU A 501 0.79 -10.02 -39.29
C LEU A 501 1.88 -10.54 -40.23
N THR A 502 2.74 -9.66 -40.72
CA THR A 502 3.84 -10.02 -41.63
C THR A 502 4.94 -10.81 -40.92
N ALA A 503 5.31 -10.40 -39.69
CA ALA A 503 6.44 -10.95 -38.95
C ALA A 503 6.09 -12.12 -38.00
N ASP A 504 5.03 -12.00 -37.19
CA ASP A 504 4.61 -13.03 -36.24
C ASP A 504 3.65 -14.08 -36.86
N ARG A 505 3.01 -13.75 -37.99
CA ARG A 505 2.06 -14.60 -38.74
C ARG A 505 1.00 -15.33 -37.87
N PRO A 506 0.31 -14.66 -36.92
CA PRO A 506 -0.76 -15.28 -36.14
C PRO A 506 -1.96 -15.68 -37.03
N PRO A 507 -2.74 -16.72 -36.66
CA PRO A 507 -3.92 -17.15 -37.43
C PRO A 507 -4.98 -16.04 -37.52
N LEU A 508 -5.39 -15.68 -38.74
CA LEU A 508 -6.23 -14.50 -38.99
C LEU A 508 -7.57 -14.51 -38.23
N ALA A 509 -8.17 -15.69 -38.02
CA ALA A 509 -9.40 -15.83 -37.22
C ALA A 509 -9.19 -15.46 -35.75
N ALA A 510 -8.04 -15.84 -35.15
CA ALA A 510 -7.69 -15.46 -33.77
C ALA A 510 -7.33 -13.98 -33.66
N VAL A 511 -6.76 -13.37 -34.72
CA VAL A 511 -6.56 -11.93 -34.81
C VAL A 511 -7.90 -11.20 -34.80
N ALA A 512 -8.85 -11.63 -35.64
CA ALA A 512 -10.20 -11.05 -35.72
C ALA A 512 -10.95 -11.12 -34.37
N ASP A 513 -10.94 -12.29 -33.73
CA ASP A 513 -11.56 -12.51 -32.42
C ASP A 513 -10.87 -11.70 -31.31
N THR A 514 -9.53 -11.59 -31.31
CA THR A 514 -8.78 -10.75 -30.35
C THR A 514 -9.11 -9.26 -30.51
N LEU A 515 -9.27 -8.80 -31.76
CA LEU A 515 -9.68 -7.42 -32.05
C LEU A 515 -11.11 -7.14 -31.59
N ALA A 516 -12.02 -8.09 -31.80
CA ALA A 516 -13.43 -7.98 -31.40
C ALA A 516 -13.64 -7.90 -29.87
N ARG A 517 -12.70 -8.46 -29.08
CA ARG A 517 -12.70 -8.48 -27.61
C ARG A 517 -12.21 -7.20 -26.94
N ARG A 518 -11.81 -6.19 -27.73
CA ARG A 518 -11.35 -4.89 -27.22
C ARG A 518 -12.49 -3.89 -27.14
N THR A 519 -12.38 -2.94 -26.21
CA THR A 519 -13.35 -1.85 -26.06
C THR A 519 -13.23 -0.90 -27.26
N PRO A 520 -14.29 -0.71 -28.07
CA PRO A 520 -14.21 0.14 -29.24
C PRO A 520 -14.03 1.61 -28.87
N LEU A 521 -13.19 2.30 -29.65
CA LEU A 521 -12.92 3.73 -29.55
C LEU A 521 -13.59 4.49 -30.71
N ALA A 522 -13.55 5.82 -30.67
CA ALA A 522 -14.31 6.70 -31.56
C ALA A 522 -13.91 6.60 -33.04
N GLU A 523 -12.62 6.64 -33.39
CA GLU A 523 -12.18 6.44 -34.77
C GLU A 523 -12.07 4.94 -35.05
N ARG A 524 -12.83 4.43 -36.04
CA ARG A 524 -12.93 3.00 -36.33
C ARG A 524 -12.55 2.67 -37.78
N LEU A 525 -11.96 1.49 -37.96
CA LEU A 525 -11.57 0.90 -39.24
C LEU A 525 -12.04 -0.55 -39.30
N ALA A 526 -12.76 -0.93 -40.34
CA ALA A 526 -13.20 -2.30 -40.59
C ALA A 526 -12.63 -2.81 -41.93
N LEU A 527 -12.12 -4.05 -41.91
CA LEU A 527 -11.45 -4.69 -43.04
C LEU A 527 -11.97 -6.12 -43.22
N VAL A 528 -12.45 -6.45 -44.44
CA VAL A 528 -12.71 -7.84 -44.84
C VAL A 528 -11.49 -8.39 -45.56
N ALA A 529 -10.83 -9.39 -44.97
CA ALA A 529 -9.60 -9.98 -45.50
C ALA A 529 -9.72 -11.51 -45.65
N ARG A 530 -9.13 -12.05 -46.72
CA ARG A 530 -9.19 -13.49 -47.07
C ARG A 530 -8.14 -14.33 -46.35
N ASP A 531 -6.98 -13.72 -46.12
CA ASP A 531 -5.76 -14.35 -45.62
C ASP A 531 -4.85 -13.27 -44.99
N THR A 532 -3.74 -13.69 -44.38
CA THR A 532 -2.84 -12.80 -43.64
C THR A 532 -2.10 -11.80 -44.53
N GLU A 533 -1.87 -12.11 -45.81
CA GLU A 533 -1.18 -11.22 -46.76
C GLU A 533 -2.14 -10.16 -47.31
N ASP A 534 -3.36 -10.56 -47.69
CA ASP A 534 -4.50 -9.70 -48.02
C ASP A 534 -4.85 -8.76 -46.86
N ALA A 535 -4.79 -9.25 -45.61
CA ALA A 535 -4.98 -8.44 -44.41
C ALA A 535 -3.87 -7.40 -44.20
N ALA A 536 -2.60 -7.79 -44.29
CA ALA A 536 -1.46 -6.89 -44.11
C ALA A 536 -1.44 -5.79 -45.18
N ALA A 537 -1.65 -6.13 -46.45
CA ALA A 537 -1.74 -5.17 -47.54
C ALA A 537 -2.90 -4.17 -47.36
N LYS A 538 -4.08 -4.66 -46.96
CA LYS A 538 -5.25 -3.81 -46.67
C LYS A 538 -5.04 -2.90 -45.45
N LEU A 539 -4.31 -3.35 -44.45
CA LEU A 539 -3.95 -2.54 -43.27
C LEU A 539 -3.00 -1.39 -43.63
N VAL A 540 -2.00 -1.61 -44.49
CA VAL A 540 -1.10 -0.55 -44.97
C VAL A 540 -1.88 0.49 -45.80
N ALA A 541 -2.65 0.05 -46.79
CA ALA A 541 -3.46 0.96 -47.61
C ALA A 541 -4.53 1.72 -46.80
N ALA A 542 -5.09 1.09 -45.76
CA ALA A 542 -6.02 1.74 -44.83
C ALA A 542 -5.33 2.76 -43.93
N ALA A 543 -4.10 2.51 -43.48
CA ALA A 543 -3.33 3.48 -42.71
C ALA A 543 -3.07 4.76 -43.51
N GLU A 544 -2.71 4.65 -44.79
CA GLU A 544 -2.56 5.79 -45.70
C GLU A 544 -3.88 6.54 -45.91
N ALA A 545 -4.98 5.80 -46.15
CA ALA A 545 -6.31 6.40 -46.34
C ALA A 545 -6.81 7.16 -45.10
N VAL A 546 -6.65 6.59 -43.89
CA VAL A 546 -7.03 7.20 -42.62
C VAL A 546 -6.12 8.40 -42.28
N ALA A 547 -4.81 8.31 -42.53
CA ALA A 547 -3.89 9.43 -42.38
C ALA A 547 -4.21 10.59 -43.34
N ALA A 548 -4.68 10.28 -44.57
CA ALA A 548 -5.22 11.25 -45.52
C ALA A 548 -6.66 11.72 -45.19
N GLY A 549 -7.21 11.33 -44.04
CA GLY A 549 -8.52 11.77 -43.55
C GLY A 549 -9.74 11.19 -44.27
N ARG A 550 -9.57 10.13 -45.09
CA ARG A 550 -10.69 9.49 -45.80
C ARG A 550 -11.60 8.71 -44.83
N SER A 551 -12.88 8.70 -45.14
CA SER A 551 -13.93 7.97 -44.41
C SER A 551 -14.97 7.39 -45.40
N GLY A 552 -15.82 6.48 -44.92
CA GLY A 552 -16.62 5.61 -45.79
C GLY A 552 -15.78 4.45 -46.33
N GLU A 553 -16.28 3.78 -47.38
CA GLU A 553 -15.50 2.77 -48.11
C GLU A 553 -14.47 3.45 -49.03
N PHE A 554 -13.21 2.99 -48.98
CA PHE A 554 -12.11 3.56 -49.76
C PHE A 554 -11.32 2.53 -50.58
N GLY A 555 -11.61 1.24 -50.39
CA GLY A 555 -11.13 0.09 -51.15
C GLY A 555 -12.01 -1.13 -50.83
N PRO A 556 -11.99 -2.22 -51.61
CA PRO A 556 -12.98 -3.30 -51.49
C PRO A 556 -13.01 -3.95 -50.10
N GLY A 557 -14.09 -3.73 -49.36
CA GLY A 557 -14.24 -4.20 -47.98
C GLY A 557 -13.32 -3.48 -46.98
N GLN A 558 -12.89 -2.25 -47.29
CA GLN A 558 -12.08 -1.39 -46.42
C GLN A 558 -12.84 -0.10 -46.11
N LEU A 559 -13.33 0.05 -44.87
CA LEU A 559 -14.17 1.16 -44.45
C LEU A 559 -13.65 1.80 -43.16
N ALA A 560 -13.66 3.13 -43.06
CA ALA A 560 -13.36 3.85 -41.82
C ALA A 560 -14.40 4.93 -41.52
N GLY A 561 -14.58 5.24 -40.24
CA GLY A 561 -15.54 6.25 -39.80
C GLY A 561 -15.36 6.64 -38.33
N THR A 562 -15.83 7.84 -38.01
CA THR A 562 -15.94 8.32 -36.63
C THR A 562 -17.29 7.90 -36.07
N VAL A 563 -17.28 7.21 -34.94
CA VAL A 563 -18.45 6.75 -34.18
C VAL A 563 -18.48 7.48 -32.84
N ALA A 564 -19.66 7.92 -32.40
CA ALA A 564 -19.83 8.56 -31.09
C ALA A 564 -19.65 7.53 -29.95
N ASP A 565 -19.09 7.98 -28.83
CA ASP A 565 -18.91 7.14 -27.65
C ASP A 565 -20.27 6.65 -27.09
N GLY A 566 -20.36 5.35 -26.78
CA GLY A 566 -21.58 4.66 -26.33
C GLY A 566 -21.44 3.14 -26.48
N GLU A 567 -22.38 2.37 -25.92
CA GLU A 567 -22.34 0.91 -26.01
C GLU A 567 -22.54 0.42 -27.47
N PRO A 568 -21.61 -0.37 -28.03
CA PRO A 568 -21.71 -0.87 -29.40
C PRO A 568 -22.74 -2.01 -29.48
N ALA A 569 -23.62 -1.97 -30.48
CA ALA A 569 -24.60 -3.03 -30.68
C ALA A 569 -23.91 -4.34 -31.12
N GLU A 570 -24.30 -5.49 -30.56
CA GLU A 570 -23.70 -6.76 -30.93
C GLU A 570 -24.34 -7.39 -32.17
N ALA A 571 -23.56 -8.14 -32.96
CA ALA A 571 -24.11 -9.13 -33.89
C ALA A 571 -23.15 -10.29 -34.13
N ALA A 572 -23.71 -11.50 -34.25
CA ALA A 572 -22.96 -12.70 -34.61
C ALA A 572 -22.33 -12.59 -36.00
N VAL A 573 -21.02 -12.86 -36.08
CA VAL A 573 -20.32 -13.12 -37.33
C VAL A 573 -20.71 -14.53 -37.80
N PRO A 574 -21.01 -14.76 -39.09
CA PRO A 574 -21.25 -16.11 -39.60
C PRO A 574 -20.07 -17.05 -39.30
N ALA A 575 -20.36 -18.22 -38.72
CA ALA A 575 -19.33 -19.20 -38.40
C ALA A 575 -18.58 -19.66 -39.67
N PRO A 576 -17.29 -20.02 -39.60
CA PRO A 576 -16.58 -20.60 -40.72
C PRO A 576 -17.35 -21.78 -41.34
N GLY A 577 -17.35 -21.87 -42.66
CA GLY A 577 -18.07 -22.88 -43.44
C GLY A 577 -19.59 -22.75 -43.48
N SER A 578 -20.21 -21.82 -42.73
CA SER A 578 -21.68 -21.73 -42.65
C SER A 578 -22.37 -21.09 -43.86
N LEU A 579 -21.59 -20.53 -44.80
CA LEU A 579 -22.06 -19.85 -46.01
C LEU A 579 -21.05 -20.06 -47.16
N PRO A 580 -21.48 -20.08 -48.43
CA PRO A 580 -20.56 -19.96 -49.58
C PRO A 580 -19.70 -18.69 -49.49
N ALA A 581 -18.45 -18.76 -49.97
CA ALA A 581 -17.47 -17.69 -49.78
C ALA A 581 -17.95 -16.29 -50.21
N GLU A 582 -18.60 -16.13 -51.37
CA GLU A 582 -19.16 -14.86 -51.82
C GLU A 582 -20.28 -14.33 -50.90
N ALA A 583 -21.16 -15.22 -50.41
CA ALA A 583 -22.20 -14.86 -49.47
C ALA A 583 -21.63 -14.49 -48.09
N ARG A 584 -20.53 -15.15 -47.68
CA ARG A 584 -19.74 -14.77 -46.50
C ARG A 584 -19.14 -13.39 -46.65
N ILE A 585 -18.46 -13.09 -47.77
CA ILE A 585 -17.86 -11.77 -48.04
C ILE A 585 -18.93 -10.67 -48.00
N SER A 586 -20.08 -10.88 -48.64
CA SER A 586 -21.20 -9.93 -48.63
C SER A 586 -21.74 -9.67 -47.21
N ALA A 587 -21.92 -10.73 -46.41
CA ALA A 587 -22.34 -10.60 -45.02
C ALA A 587 -21.30 -9.86 -44.14
N LEU A 588 -20.01 -10.17 -44.31
CA LEU A 588 -18.92 -9.50 -43.59
C LEU A 588 -18.78 -8.03 -43.98
N ALA A 589 -18.99 -7.67 -45.25
CA ALA A 589 -19.00 -6.27 -45.71
C ALA A 589 -20.19 -5.49 -45.10
N GLY A 590 -21.37 -6.10 -45.00
CA GLY A 590 -22.52 -5.52 -44.30
C GLY A 590 -22.26 -5.31 -42.80
N LEU A 591 -21.55 -6.23 -42.14
CA LEU A 591 -21.10 -6.07 -40.76
C LEU A 591 -20.00 -5.01 -40.62
N ALA A 592 -19.06 -4.91 -41.58
CA ALA A 592 -18.00 -3.90 -41.61
C ALA A 592 -18.57 -2.47 -41.70
N GLY A 593 -19.57 -2.25 -42.57
CA GLY A 593 -20.28 -0.97 -42.63
C GLY A 593 -20.99 -0.62 -41.31
N ARG A 594 -21.60 -1.60 -40.64
CA ARG A 594 -22.21 -1.40 -39.31
C ARG A 594 -21.18 -1.21 -38.19
N ALA A 595 -19.95 -1.73 -38.32
CA ALA A 595 -18.89 -1.53 -37.34
C ALA A 595 -18.40 -0.08 -37.26
N VAL A 596 -18.49 0.67 -38.38
CA VAL A 596 -17.99 2.06 -38.52
C VAL A 596 -19.10 3.11 -38.69
N THR A 597 -20.38 2.78 -38.42
CA THR A 597 -21.52 3.71 -38.53
C THR A 597 -22.52 3.59 -37.37
N GLY A 598 -23.25 4.67 -37.07
CA GLY A 598 -24.17 4.73 -35.92
C GLY A 598 -23.40 4.69 -34.58
N PRO A 599 -23.91 4.01 -33.52
CA PRO A 599 -23.11 3.65 -32.33
C PRO A 599 -22.05 2.56 -32.62
N GLY A 600 -21.98 2.08 -33.86
CA GLY A 600 -21.11 1.02 -34.30
C GLY A 600 -21.53 -0.36 -33.79
N LEU A 601 -20.75 -1.36 -34.19
CA LEU A 601 -21.02 -2.77 -33.92
C LEU A 601 -19.83 -3.46 -33.25
N ARG A 602 -20.10 -4.31 -32.26
CA ARG A 602 -19.16 -5.36 -31.80
C ARG A 602 -19.47 -6.68 -32.52
N PRO A 603 -18.55 -7.22 -33.35
CA PRO A 603 -18.73 -8.52 -33.98
C PRO A 603 -18.55 -9.64 -32.95
N LEU A 604 -19.60 -10.43 -32.68
CA LEU A 604 -19.50 -11.62 -31.85
C LEU A 604 -18.91 -12.78 -32.67
N MET A 605 -17.72 -13.24 -32.29
CA MET A 605 -17.00 -14.34 -32.93
C MET A 605 -16.94 -15.56 -32.00
N GLN A 606 -16.65 -16.74 -32.57
CA GLN A 606 -16.42 -17.94 -31.75
C GLN A 606 -15.11 -17.75 -30.97
N ARG A 607 -15.17 -17.86 -29.64
CA ARG A 607 -14.04 -17.60 -28.75
C ARG A 607 -12.84 -18.51 -29.05
N THR A 608 -11.70 -17.87 -29.29
CA THR A 608 -10.38 -18.47 -29.45
C THR A 608 -9.43 -17.91 -28.37
N PRO A 609 -8.30 -18.59 -28.07
CA PRO A 609 -7.26 -18.01 -27.21
C PRO A 609 -6.68 -16.72 -27.84
N PRO A 610 -6.59 -15.60 -27.09
CA PRO A 610 -6.13 -14.32 -27.63
C PRO A 610 -4.74 -14.36 -28.29
N SER A 611 -4.59 -13.61 -29.37
CA SER A 611 -3.30 -13.37 -30.03
C SER A 611 -2.55 -12.20 -29.37
N THR A 612 -1.23 -12.29 -29.23
CA THR A 612 -0.42 -11.15 -28.78
C THR A 612 -0.37 -10.10 -29.90
N LEU A 613 -1.18 -9.04 -29.78
CA LEU A 613 -1.29 -7.96 -30.76
C LEU A 613 -0.92 -6.60 -30.12
N PRO A 614 -0.39 -5.63 -30.89
CA PRO A 614 -0.16 -4.27 -30.40
C PRO A 614 -1.40 -3.69 -29.71
N PRO A 615 -1.26 -2.91 -28.64
CA PRO A 615 -2.38 -2.38 -27.85
C PRO A 615 -3.19 -1.32 -28.61
N SER A 616 -4.48 -1.12 -28.28
CA SER A 616 -5.30 -0.11 -28.97
C SER A 616 -4.82 1.32 -28.64
N PRO A 617 -4.71 2.21 -29.65
CA PRO A 617 -4.04 3.50 -29.49
C PRO A 617 -4.92 4.54 -28.79
N LEU A 618 -4.41 5.00 -27.64
CA LEU A 618 -4.88 6.20 -26.94
C LEU A 618 -4.29 7.47 -27.57
N ALA A 619 -4.78 8.64 -27.14
CA ALA A 619 -4.38 9.97 -27.60
C ALA A 619 -3.69 10.77 -26.46
N PRO A 620 -2.51 10.31 -25.97
CA PRO A 620 -1.91 10.84 -24.76
C PRO A 620 -1.43 12.30 -24.94
N ARG A 621 -1.78 13.15 -23.97
CA ARG A 621 -1.32 14.55 -23.91
C ARG A 621 -0.07 14.64 -23.04
N HIS A 622 0.71 15.71 -23.19
CA HIS A 622 1.89 15.95 -22.36
C HIS A 622 1.50 16.51 -20.98
N HIS A 623 1.89 15.82 -19.92
CA HIS A 623 1.63 16.19 -18.52
C HIS A 623 2.95 16.29 -17.74
N TRP A 624 3.35 17.50 -17.35
CA TRP A 624 4.56 17.71 -16.56
C TRP A 624 4.41 18.84 -15.54
N VAL A 625 5.18 18.76 -14.45
CA VAL A 625 5.24 19.74 -13.35
C VAL A 625 6.18 20.93 -13.65
N VAL A 626 6.80 20.96 -14.83
CA VAL A 626 7.61 22.10 -15.31
C VAL A 626 7.03 22.56 -16.63
N ALA A 627 6.66 23.83 -16.70
CA ALA A 627 6.05 24.45 -17.87
C ALA A 627 6.99 24.42 -19.09
N GLU A 628 6.42 24.29 -20.29
CA GLU A 628 7.18 24.10 -21.54
C GLU A 628 8.07 25.30 -21.87
N ALA A 629 7.61 26.52 -21.59
CA ALA A 629 8.42 27.74 -21.68
C ALA A 629 9.63 27.80 -20.72
N GLY A 630 9.72 26.90 -19.74
CA GLY A 630 10.88 26.71 -18.88
C GLY A 630 11.82 25.57 -19.32
N ARG A 631 11.46 24.83 -20.39
CA ARG A 631 12.30 23.78 -20.99
C ARG A 631 13.09 24.30 -22.18
N ASP A 632 12.44 25.06 -23.07
CA ASP A 632 13.06 25.62 -24.27
C ASP A 632 13.91 26.86 -23.94
N LEU A 633 15.13 26.59 -23.45
CA LEU A 633 16.21 27.57 -23.40
C LEU A 633 17.39 27.08 -24.24
N ALA A 634 17.40 27.54 -25.49
CA ALA A 634 18.62 27.88 -26.22
C ALA A 634 19.23 29.18 -25.64
N GLU A 635 20.32 29.69 -26.23
CA GLU A 635 21.05 30.86 -25.71
C GLU A 635 20.13 32.07 -25.39
N PRO A 636 20.40 32.80 -24.28
CA PRO A 636 19.55 33.89 -23.85
C PRO A 636 19.47 35.01 -24.91
N PRO A 637 18.28 35.35 -25.42
CA PRO A 637 18.13 36.45 -26.35
C PRO A 637 18.63 37.76 -25.76
N ALA A 638 19.43 38.52 -26.53
CA ALA A 638 19.86 39.85 -26.13
C ALA A 638 18.64 40.74 -25.83
N ALA A 639 18.72 41.55 -24.78
CA ALA A 639 17.58 42.19 -24.13
C ALA A 639 16.69 43.02 -25.09
N ALA A 640 15.61 42.39 -25.57
CA ALA A 640 14.54 43.02 -26.32
C ALA A 640 13.46 43.53 -25.34
N GLY A 641 12.96 44.74 -25.59
CA GLY A 641 12.09 45.45 -24.65
C GLY A 641 10.70 44.80 -24.45
N SER A 642 10.14 45.03 -23.27
CA SER A 642 8.80 44.63 -22.81
C SER A 642 7.70 44.69 -23.89
N ALA A 643 7.44 43.57 -24.54
CA ALA A 643 6.19 43.31 -25.27
C ALA A 643 5.23 42.58 -24.33
N ALA A 644 4.34 43.32 -23.67
CA ALA A 644 3.32 42.73 -22.80
C ALA A 644 2.31 41.94 -23.65
N ALA A 645 2.38 40.61 -23.60
CA ALA A 645 1.32 39.76 -24.12
C ALA A 645 0.01 40.12 -23.41
N ALA A 646 -1.03 40.47 -24.17
CA ALA A 646 -2.24 41.06 -23.64
C ALA A 646 -3.02 40.06 -22.78
N ALA A 647 -2.89 40.19 -21.46
CA ALA A 647 -3.86 39.63 -20.53
C ALA A 647 -5.25 40.19 -20.91
N GLY A 648 -6.20 39.30 -21.18
CA GLY A 648 -7.59 39.70 -21.41
C GLY A 648 -8.08 40.56 -20.24
N ALA A 649 -8.58 41.75 -20.54
CA ALA A 649 -9.00 42.68 -19.50
C ALA A 649 -10.05 42.03 -18.59
N PRO A 650 -10.01 42.26 -17.27
CA PRO A 650 -11.00 41.69 -16.36
C PRO A 650 -12.39 42.18 -16.75
N VAL A 651 -13.21 41.26 -17.26
CA VAL A 651 -14.61 41.53 -17.57
C VAL A 651 -15.29 41.99 -16.28
N ARG A 652 -15.94 43.16 -16.33
CA ARG A 652 -16.70 43.66 -15.18
C ARG A 652 -17.79 42.65 -14.83
N ALA A 653 -17.93 42.34 -13.54
CA ALA A 653 -18.83 41.29 -13.03
C ALA A 653 -20.32 41.69 -13.08
N ALA A 654 -20.81 42.12 -14.24
CA ALA A 654 -22.18 42.59 -14.47
C ALA A 654 -23.02 41.60 -15.30
N ASP A 655 -22.39 40.82 -16.20
CA ASP A 655 -23.08 39.96 -17.19
C ASP A 655 -22.59 38.50 -17.20
N ALA A 656 -21.93 38.04 -16.13
CA ALA A 656 -21.44 36.65 -16.03
C ALA A 656 -22.55 35.70 -15.55
N THR A 657 -22.99 34.78 -16.41
CA THR A 657 -23.98 33.75 -16.04
C THR A 657 -23.38 32.68 -15.13
N ALA A 658 -24.21 31.97 -14.36
CA ALA A 658 -23.78 30.86 -13.51
C ALA A 658 -22.98 29.81 -14.31
N VAL A 659 -23.44 29.47 -15.51
CA VAL A 659 -22.77 28.56 -16.45
C VAL A 659 -21.36 29.02 -16.79
N ALA A 660 -21.15 30.31 -17.05
CA ALA A 660 -19.82 30.85 -17.34
C ALA A 660 -18.89 30.78 -16.11
N ILE A 661 -19.39 31.13 -14.93
CA ILE A 661 -18.62 31.07 -13.68
C ILE A 661 -18.22 29.62 -13.33
N VAL A 662 -19.16 28.68 -13.48
CA VAL A 662 -18.93 27.25 -13.21
C VAL A 662 -17.96 26.64 -14.21
N LEU A 663 -18.14 26.89 -15.52
CA LEU A 663 -17.19 26.43 -16.53
C LEU A 663 -15.77 26.97 -16.28
N GLU A 664 -15.62 28.24 -15.90
CA GLU A 664 -14.32 28.84 -15.57
C GLU A 664 -13.66 28.22 -14.32
N GLU A 665 -14.40 27.97 -13.23
CA GLU A 665 -13.81 27.37 -12.02
C GLU A 665 -13.61 25.85 -12.12
N VAL A 666 -14.46 25.12 -12.85
CA VAL A 666 -14.23 23.70 -13.20
C VAL A 666 -12.99 23.59 -14.09
N SER A 667 -12.89 24.44 -15.12
CA SER A 667 -11.71 24.55 -15.98
C SER A 667 -10.45 24.87 -15.18
N ARG A 668 -10.48 25.85 -14.27
CA ARG A 668 -9.34 26.20 -13.41
C ARG A 668 -8.95 25.07 -12.45
N THR A 669 -9.92 24.43 -11.80
CA THR A 669 -9.66 23.46 -10.74
C THR A 669 -9.20 22.11 -11.30
N GLY A 670 -9.79 21.66 -12.42
CA GLY A 670 -9.34 20.44 -13.13
C GLY A 670 -8.16 20.66 -14.10
N VAL A 671 -7.90 21.90 -14.51
CA VAL A 671 -7.00 22.29 -15.61
C VAL A 671 -7.46 21.69 -16.95
N PHE A 672 -8.79 21.66 -17.15
CA PHE A 672 -9.42 21.32 -18.43
C PHE A 672 -9.49 22.54 -19.35
N PRO A 673 -9.23 22.43 -20.66
CA PRO A 673 -9.59 23.47 -21.61
C PRO A 673 -11.11 23.71 -21.60
N LEU A 674 -11.56 24.96 -21.75
CA LEU A 674 -12.99 25.29 -21.84
C LEU A 674 -13.70 24.66 -23.05
N THR A 675 -12.95 24.26 -24.08
CA THR A 675 -13.43 23.51 -25.25
C THR A 675 -13.73 22.04 -24.96
N ASP A 676 -13.21 21.51 -23.85
CA ASP A 676 -13.21 20.08 -23.51
C ASP A 676 -14.26 19.79 -22.40
N LEU A 677 -15.12 20.76 -22.08
CA LEU A 677 -16.16 20.68 -21.04
C LEU A 677 -17.56 20.78 -21.67
N GLU A 678 -18.41 19.79 -21.41
CA GLU A 678 -19.84 19.80 -21.76
C GLU A 678 -20.72 19.81 -20.50
N GLY A 679 -21.87 20.49 -20.55
CA GLY A 679 -22.78 20.61 -19.39
C GLY A 679 -23.21 19.28 -18.77
N ARG A 680 -23.36 18.22 -19.60
CA ARG A 680 -23.74 16.87 -19.17
C ARG A 680 -22.65 16.09 -18.41
N MET A 681 -21.40 16.54 -18.41
CA MET A 681 -20.29 15.80 -17.77
C MET A 681 -20.42 15.85 -16.25
N THR A 682 -20.33 14.70 -15.60
CA THR A 682 -20.26 14.56 -14.15
C THR A 682 -18.90 15.00 -13.60
N LEU A 683 -18.88 15.67 -12.45
CA LEU A 683 -17.65 16.14 -11.82
C LEU A 683 -16.75 14.97 -11.38
N VAL A 684 -17.35 13.90 -10.85
CA VAL A 684 -16.62 12.76 -10.30
C VAL A 684 -16.29 11.71 -11.35
N ALA A 685 -17.26 11.22 -12.13
CA ALA A 685 -17.03 10.09 -13.04
C ALA A 685 -16.44 10.48 -14.41
N ASP A 686 -16.93 11.56 -15.04
CA ASP A 686 -16.41 12.02 -16.33
C ASP A 686 -15.17 12.91 -16.18
N LEU A 687 -15.15 13.80 -15.17
CA LEU A 687 -14.08 14.78 -14.96
C LEU A 687 -13.08 14.39 -13.85
N GLY A 688 -13.33 13.33 -13.08
CA GLY A 688 -12.36 12.75 -12.15
C GLY A 688 -12.04 13.56 -10.88
N PHE A 689 -12.90 14.50 -10.48
CA PHE A 689 -12.67 15.31 -9.28
C PHE A 689 -12.72 14.46 -8.01
N ASP A 690 -11.60 14.43 -7.28
CA ASP A 690 -11.55 13.89 -5.92
C ASP A 690 -12.12 14.88 -4.88
N SER A 691 -12.35 14.42 -3.65
CA SER A 691 -12.95 15.25 -2.58
C SER A 691 -12.16 16.52 -2.24
N LEU A 692 -10.83 16.52 -2.42
CA LEU A 692 -10.00 17.71 -2.24
C LEU A 692 -10.19 18.69 -3.40
N MET A 693 -10.39 18.18 -4.62
CA MET A 693 -10.72 19.00 -5.79
C MET A 693 -12.14 19.56 -5.75
N LEU A 694 -13.12 18.82 -5.22
CA LEU A 694 -14.47 19.34 -4.95
C LEU A 694 -14.47 20.42 -3.86
N GLN A 695 -13.74 20.19 -2.77
CA GLN A 695 -13.57 21.19 -1.70
C GLN A 695 -12.87 22.47 -2.21
N GLU A 696 -11.86 22.34 -3.08
CA GLU A 696 -11.21 23.50 -3.69
C GLU A 696 -12.15 24.24 -4.67
N LEU A 697 -12.97 23.50 -5.43
CA LEU A 697 -13.98 24.06 -6.33
C LEU A 697 -15.05 24.83 -5.55
N GLU A 698 -15.59 24.28 -4.46
CA GLU A 698 -16.54 24.97 -3.58
C GLU A 698 -15.94 26.27 -3.02
N VAL A 699 -14.72 26.19 -2.50
CA VAL A 699 -13.99 27.33 -1.92
C VAL A 699 -13.64 28.39 -2.99
N ASN A 700 -13.48 28.01 -4.26
CA ASN A 700 -13.25 28.96 -5.35
C ASN A 700 -14.56 29.59 -5.87
N LEU A 701 -15.63 28.81 -5.99
CA LEU A 701 -16.97 29.31 -6.33
C LEU A 701 -17.47 30.29 -5.25
N GLY A 702 -17.36 29.95 -3.97
CA GLY A 702 -17.75 30.82 -2.85
C GLY A 702 -16.99 32.16 -2.75
N LYS A 703 -15.82 32.29 -3.40
CA LYS A 703 -15.11 33.59 -3.56
C LYS A 703 -15.69 34.46 -4.68
N ARG A 704 -16.27 33.85 -5.71
CA ARG A 704 -16.88 34.54 -6.86
C ARG A 704 -18.38 34.76 -6.70
N VAL A 705 -19.03 33.90 -5.92
CA VAL A 705 -20.47 33.88 -5.66
C VAL A 705 -20.64 33.85 -4.13
N PRO A 706 -20.65 35.03 -3.46
CA PRO A 706 -20.63 35.11 -2.01
C PRO A 706 -21.82 34.38 -1.37
N GLY A 707 -21.53 33.49 -0.43
CA GLY A 707 -22.56 32.68 0.24
C GLY A 707 -22.93 31.38 -0.49
N PHE A 708 -22.31 31.06 -1.63
CA PHE A 708 -22.40 29.71 -2.20
C PHE A 708 -21.66 28.69 -1.32
N ARG A 709 -22.41 27.68 -0.88
CA ARG A 709 -21.97 26.39 -0.34
C ARG A 709 -23.05 25.36 -0.66
N SER A 710 -22.68 24.10 -0.85
CA SER A 710 -23.65 23.05 -1.17
C SER A 710 -23.08 21.68 -0.85
N GLU A 711 -23.80 20.89 -0.05
CA GLU A 711 -23.47 19.48 0.20
C GLU A 711 -23.77 18.62 -1.03
N GLU A 712 -24.76 19.02 -1.85
CA GLU A 712 -25.11 18.36 -3.12
C GLU A 712 -23.91 18.30 -4.08
N LEU A 713 -22.99 19.29 -4.05
CA LEU A 713 -21.74 19.29 -4.84
C LEU A 713 -20.89 18.02 -4.69
N TYR A 714 -21.00 17.34 -3.54
CA TYR A 714 -20.24 16.14 -3.22
C TYR A 714 -20.96 14.84 -3.63
N GLU A 715 -22.16 14.91 -4.20
CA GLU A 715 -22.85 13.74 -4.76
C GLU A 715 -22.18 13.26 -6.06
N PRO A 716 -22.00 11.94 -6.27
CA PRO A 716 -21.30 11.40 -7.45
C PRO A 716 -21.92 11.78 -8.81
N GLY A 717 -23.21 12.14 -8.83
CA GLY A 717 -23.97 12.43 -10.04
C GLY A 717 -23.99 13.88 -10.49
N VAL A 718 -23.37 14.83 -9.75
CA VAL A 718 -23.41 16.25 -10.13
C VAL A 718 -22.74 16.50 -11.47
N THR A 719 -23.49 17.05 -12.42
CA THR A 719 -22.96 17.50 -13.71
C THR A 719 -22.52 18.96 -13.67
N VAL A 720 -21.73 19.40 -14.66
CA VAL A 720 -21.37 20.82 -14.85
C VAL A 720 -22.62 21.71 -15.00
N GLU A 721 -23.67 21.21 -15.63
CA GLU A 721 -24.99 21.87 -15.72
C GLU A 721 -25.74 21.84 -14.39
N GLY A 722 -25.71 20.73 -13.64
CA GLY A 722 -26.26 20.63 -12.29
C GLY A 722 -25.61 21.63 -11.33
N LEU A 723 -24.28 21.72 -11.32
CA LEU A 723 -23.54 22.72 -10.56
C LEU A 723 -23.86 24.16 -11.02
N SER A 724 -24.11 24.38 -12.32
CA SER A 724 -24.58 25.66 -12.82
C SER A 724 -25.98 26.02 -12.29
N ALA A 725 -26.86 25.03 -12.10
CA ALA A 725 -28.16 25.19 -11.48
C ALA A 725 -28.06 25.46 -9.96
N LEU A 726 -27.13 24.80 -9.25
CA LEU A 726 -26.83 25.07 -7.84
C LEU A 726 -26.28 26.49 -7.61
N VAL A 727 -25.40 26.97 -8.50
CA VAL A 727 -24.82 28.33 -8.41
C VAL A 727 -25.82 29.42 -8.81
N GLY A 728 -26.76 29.13 -9.71
CA GLY A 728 -27.74 30.08 -10.26
C GLY A 728 -28.48 30.95 -9.24
N PRO A 729 -29.17 30.38 -8.23
CA PRO A 729 -29.90 31.14 -7.22
C PRO A 729 -29.04 32.15 -6.45
N HIS A 730 -27.78 31.84 -6.18
CA HIS A 730 -26.88 32.70 -5.41
C HIS A 730 -26.41 33.95 -6.17
N LEU A 731 -26.66 34.04 -7.48
CA LEU A 731 -26.41 35.25 -8.28
C LEU A 731 -27.60 36.23 -8.27
N VAL A 732 -28.76 35.85 -7.73
CA VAL A 732 -30.01 36.62 -7.84
C VAL A 732 -30.67 36.82 -6.46
N GLY A 733 -29.96 37.50 -5.55
CA GLY A 733 -30.43 37.84 -4.21
C GLY A 733 -30.14 39.30 -3.83
N PRO A 734 -31.13 40.10 -3.36
CA PRO A 734 -30.90 41.48 -2.96
C PRO A 734 -30.54 41.60 -1.48
N HIS A 735 -29.45 42.33 -1.15
CA HIS A 735 -29.36 43.16 0.07
C HIS A 735 -28.14 44.11 0.00
N LEU A 736 -28.41 45.41 -0.14
CA LEU A 736 -27.42 46.49 0.02
C LEU A 736 -28.07 47.67 0.76
N GLU A 737 -28.02 47.66 2.09
CA GLU A 737 -28.21 48.86 2.92
C GLU A 737 -27.22 48.81 4.11
N GLY A 738 -26.71 49.97 4.54
CA GLY A 738 -26.03 50.09 5.84
C GLY A 738 -24.50 50.20 5.88
N VAL A 739 -23.84 50.86 4.93
CA VAL A 739 -22.43 51.29 5.09
C VAL A 739 -22.26 52.80 4.86
N GLN A 740 -21.90 53.54 5.91
CA GLN A 740 -21.43 54.92 5.82
C GLN A 740 -19.88 54.98 5.75
N PRO A 741 -19.29 56.04 5.16
CA PRO A 741 -17.90 56.01 4.70
C PRO A 741 -16.86 56.24 5.82
N ALA A 742 -15.68 55.66 5.62
CA ALA A 742 -14.53 55.80 6.52
C ALA A 742 -13.73 57.10 6.29
N VAL A 743 -13.05 57.56 7.35
CA VAL A 743 -12.01 58.60 7.33
C VAL A 743 -10.80 58.06 8.11
N PRO A 744 -9.54 58.25 7.65
CA PRO A 744 -8.41 57.40 8.07
C PRO A 744 -7.48 58.02 9.12
N HIS A 745 -6.72 57.19 9.83
CA HIS A 745 -5.23 57.18 9.88
C HIS A 745 -4.67 56.36 11.07
N GLY A 746 -3.52 55.71 10.86
CA GLY A 746 -2.42 55.79 11.85
C GLY A 746 -1.94 54.51 12.56
N ALA A 747 -0.68 54.16 12.28
CA ALA A 747 0.27 53.41 13.12
C ALA A 747 0.10 51.89 13.37
N VAL A 748 1.26 51.24 13.42
CA VAL A 748 1.60 49.81 13.58
C VAL A 748 2.58 49.79 14.79
N PRO A 749 2.57 48.85 15.76
CA PRO A 749 2.79 47.41 15.50
C PRO A 749 2.10 46.35 16.40
N HIS A 750 2.26 45.09 15.96
CA HIS A 750 2.08 43.81 16.67
C HIS A 750 3.01 43.65 17.91
N PRO A 751 2.86 42.63 18.80
CA PRO A 751 2.30 41.27 18.53
C PRO A 751 1.44 40.57 19.62
N ALA A 752 0.98 39.35 19.27
CA ALA A 752 0.70 38.18 20.12
C ALA A 752 -0.70 37.98 20.80
N ARG A 753 -1.04 36.68 20.86
CA ARG A 753 -2.22 35.93 21.38
C ARG A 753 -2.56 36.17 22.88
N PRO A 754 -3.70 35.66 23.45
CA PRO A 754 -4.70 34.72 22.89
C PRO A 754 -6.19 35.13 23.06
N TYR A 755 -7.10 34.26 22.59
CA TYR A 755 -8.54 34.24 22.95
C TYR A 755 -8.79 33.49 24.28
N PRO A 756 -9.79 33.91 25.07
CA PRO A 756 -10.59 33.07 25.96
C PRO A 756 -12.03 32.84 25.44
N ASP A 757 -12.74 31.88 26.01
CA ASP A 757 -14.06 31.41 25.55
C ASP A 757 -15.30 32.17 26.08
N LEU A 758 -16.45 31.89 25.43
CA LEU A 758 -17.81 32.32 25.78
C LEU A 758 -18.39 31.61 27.03
N PRO A 759 -19.54 32.08 27.55
CA PRO A 759 -20.63 31.12 27.80
C PRO A 759 -22.09 31.61 27.64
N SER A 760 -22.96 30.70 27.15
CA SER A 760 -24.42 30.60 27.43
C SER A 760 -25.38 31.65 26.79
N ALA A 761 -26.71 31.46 26.65
CA ALA A 761 -27.60 30.36 27.10
C ALA A 761 -28.91 30.18 26.26
N ALA A 762 -29.37 28.93 26.12
CA ALA A 762 -30.74 28.35 26.27
C ALA A 762 -32.06 29.00 25.70
N GLY A 763 -32.99 28.14 25.24
CA GLY A 763 -34.45 28.43 25.10
C GLY A 763 -35.27 27.42 24.25
N GLU A 764 -36.29 26.77 24.82
CA GLU A 764 -37.21 25.75 24.22
C GLU A 764 -38.53 25.67 25.07
N PRO A 765 -39.61 24.86 24.80
CA PRO A 765 -40.18 24.20 23.58
C PRO A 765 -41.66 24.71 23.34
N PRO A 766 -42.81 23.95 23.34
CA PRO A 766 -43.24 22.65 22.75
C PRO A 766 -44.62 22.62 21.98
N ALA A 767 -44.94 21.49 21.29
CA ALA A 767 -46.27 20.82 21.10
C ALA A 767 -47.49 21.49 20.39
N GLU A 768 -48.49 20.81 19.78
CA GLU A 768 -48.63 19.51 19.05
C GLU A 768 -50.06 19.36 18.39
N LEU A 769 -50.33 18.26 17.63
CA LEU A 769 -51.63 17.60 17.25
C LEU A 769 -52.35 17.88 15.88
N ARG A 770 -53.18 16.88 15.45
CA ARG A 770 -53.85 16.70 14.11
C ARG A 770 -55.40 16.74 14.17
N PRO A 771 -56.18 16.65 13.04
CA PRO A 771 -56.74 15.33 12.57
C PRO A 771 -57.08 15.18 11.03
N ASP A 772 -57.60 13.99 10.65
CA ASP A 772 -57.94 13.45 9.29
C ASP A 772 -59.48 13.50 8.96
N PRO A 773 -60.22 12.68 8.13
CA PRO A 773 -59.93 11.67 7.05
C PRO A 773 -60.94 11.52 5.80
N LEU A 774 -60.57 10.75 4.74
CA LEU A 774 -61.40 9.81 3.86
C LEU A 774 -62.56 10.31 2.90
N PRO A 775 -63.26 9.49 2.02
CA PRO A 775 -63.03 8.12 1.40
C PRO A 775 -63.46 7.84 -0.12
N GLU A 776 -63.04 6.67 -0.67
CA GLU A 776 -63.72 5.72 -1.66
C GLU A 776 -64.09 6.15 -3.13
N PRO A 777 -64.46 5.26 -4.12
CA PRO A 777 -64.74 3.80 -4.07
C PRO A 777 -64.08 2.85 -5.14
N ARG A 778 -64.40 1.53 -5.10
CA ARG A 778 -63.96 0.41 -6.01
C ARG A 778 -65.10 -0.16 -6.91
N PRO A 779 -64.85 -0.98 -7.99
CA PRO A 779 -64.86 -2.47 -7.84
C PRO A 779 -64.11 -3.40 -8.88
N ARG A 780 -63.54 -4.51 -8.36
CA ARG A 780 -63.34 -5.92 -8.87
C ARG A 780 -63.36 -6.32 -10.38
N LEU A 781 -62.38 -7.15 -10.81
CA LEU A 781 -62.55 -8.53 -11.38
C LEU A 781 -61.22 -9.34 -11.54
N MET A 782 -61.15 -10.44 -12.33
CA MET A 782 -60.26 -11.64 -12.13
C MET A 782 -59.00 -11.85 -13.02
N ARG A 783 -58.17 -12.83 -12.60
CA ARG A 783 -56.86 -13.35 -13.09
C ARG A 783 -56.73 -13.81 -14.57
N VAL A 784 -55.48 -13.77 -15.08
CA VAL A 784 -54.82 -14.84 -15.88
C VAL A 784 -53.32 -14.95 -15.49
N PRO A 785 -52.70 -16.15 -15.36
CA PRO A 785 -51.25 -16.32 -15.11
C PRO A 785 -50.44 -16.74 -16.35
N GLN A 786 -49.15 -16.39 -16.40
CA GLN A 786 -48.17 -16.82 -17.44
C GLN A 786 -46.74 -16.95 -16.85
N PRO A 787 -45.75 -17.57 -17.55
CA PRO A 787 -44.69 -18.34 -16.88
C PRO A 787 -43.51 -17.52 -16.32
N ARG A 788 -42.84 -18.12 -15.33
CA ARG A 788 -41.65 -17.55 -14.65
C ARG A 788 -40.42 -17.53 -15.56
N ARG A 789 -39.75 -16.37 -15.65
CA ARG A 789 -38.31 -16.28 -15.97
C ARG A 789 -37.49 -16.90 -14.81
N PRO A 790 -36.26 -17.37 -15.06
CA PRO A 790 -35.26 -17.49 -14.00
C PRO A 790 -35.02 -16.13 -13.36
N GLU A 791 -34.90 -16.06 -12.04
CA GLU A 791 -34.57 -14.82 -11.34
C GLU A 791 -33.08 -14.50 -11.56
N PRO A 792 -32.72 -13.21 -11.73
CA PRO A 792 -31.31 -12.82 -11.82
C PRO A 792 -30.59 -13.13 -10.50
N PRO A 793 -29.28 -13.44 -10.52
CA PRO A 793 -28.51 -13.52 -9.29
C PRO A 793 -28.61 -12.19 -8.54
N ALA A 794 -28.83 -12.25 -7.24
CA ALA A 794 -28.97 -11.04 -6.42
C ALA A 794 -27.70 -10.20 -6.50
N GLN A 795 -27.86 -8.87 -6.58
CA GLN A 795 -26.74 -7.94 -6.42
C GLN A 795 -26.04 -8.23 -5.08
N PRO A 796 -24.69 -8.31 -5.03
CA PRO A 796 -23.95 -8.30 -3.77
C PRO A 796 -24.01 -6.88 -3.18
N GLY A 797 -25.16 -6.53 -2.63
CA GLY A 797 -25.36 -5.25 -1.97
C GLY A 797 -24.54 -5.20 -0.69
N TRP A 798 -23.40 -4.49 -0.73
CA TRP A 798 -22.80 -3.95 0.48
C TRP A 798 -23.85 -3.04 1.15
N ALA A 799 -23.93 -3.12 2.48
CA ALA A 799 -24.88 -2.26 3.21
C ALA A 799 -24.41 -0.81 3.09
N PRO A 800 -25.27 0.18 2.77
CA PRO A 800 -24.86 1.59 2.66
C PRO A 800 -24.04 2.10 3.86
N GLY A 801 -24.29 1.50 5.04
CA GLY A 801 -23.50 1.64 6.26
C GLY A 801 -22.02 1.24 6.20
N THR A 802 -21.43 0.82 5.07
CA THR A 802 -20.02 0.41 5.02
C THR A 802 -19.15 1.23 4.07
N ALA A 803 -19.67 2.34 3.50
CA ALA A 803 -18.94 3.17 2.54
C ALA A 803 -18.14 4.33 3.18
N SER A 804 -18.72 5.05 4.15
CA SER A 804 -17.97 5.95 5.04
C SER A 804 -17.88 5.39 6.45
N VAL A 805 -16.82 5.75 7.18
CA VAL A 805 -16.73 5.54 8.64
C VAL A 805 -17.88 6.25 9.36
N ASP A 806 -18.37 7.36 8.80
CA ASP A 806 -19.51 8.12 9.33
C ASP A 806 -20.83 7.35 9.20
N ASP A 807 -20.94 6.47 8.19
CA ASP A 807 -22.11 5.61 7.97
C ASP A 807 -22.07 4.31 8.81
N PHE A 808 -20.93 3.96 9.41
CA PHE A 808 -20.75 2.68 10.10
C PHE A 808 -21.84 2.44 11.16
N PRO A 809 -22.54 1.28 11.15
CA PRO A 809 -23.44 0.88 12.23
C PRO A 809 -22.77 0.96 13.61
N GLU A 810 -21.46 0.69 13.68
CA GLU A 810 -20.62 0.81 14.87
C GLU A 810 -20.55 2.25 15.39
N LEU A 811 -20.45 3.25 14.50
CA LEU A 811 -20.43 4.66 14.87
C LEU A 811 -21.81 5.11 15.31
N ARG A 812 -22.87 4.82 14.54
CA ARG A 812 -24.24 5.16 14.94
C ARG A 812 -24.63 4.51 16.27
N GLN A 813 -24.29 3.24 16.49
CA GLN A 813 -24.46 2.59 17.79
C GLN A 813 -23.60 3.25 18.89
N PHE A 814 -22.41 3.77 18.58
CA PHE A 814 -21.59 4.52 19.54
C PHE A 814 -22.26 5.85 19.91
N GLU A 815 -22.79 6.60 18.95
CA GLU A 815 -23.53 7.84 19.18
C GLU A 815 -24.84 7.61 19.94
N GLU A 816 -25.60 6.56 19.59
CA GLU A 816 -26.80 6.12 20.34
C GLU A 816 -26.45 5.77 21.80
N ARG A 817 -25.35 5.02 22.04
CA ARG A 817 -24.89 4.70 23.40
C ARG A 817 -24.41 5.94 24.16
N LEU A 818 -23.70 6.85 23.49
CA LEU A 818 -23.22 8.10 24.08
C LEU A 818 -24.41 9.02 24.46
N GLY A 819 -25.37 9.16 23.56
CA GLY A 819 -26.61 9.93 23.76
C GLY A 819 -27.51 9.34 24.84
N ALA A 820 -27.71 8.02 24.86
CA ALA A 820 -28.48 7.35 25.90
C ALA A 820 -27.86 7.55 27.30
N ILE A 821 -26.54 7.67 27.39
CA ILE A 821 -25.84 7.95 28.64
C ILE A 821 -25.95 9.43 29.03
N THR A 822 -25.73 10.37 28.13
CA THR A 822 -25.83 11.82 28.43
C THR A 822 -27.27 12.28 28.68
N ALA A 823 -28.27 11.61 28.12
CA ALA A 823 -29.69 11.85 28.38
C ALA A 823 -30.10 11.66 29.86
N SER A 824 -29.27 10.99 30.67
CA SER A 824 -29.46 10.89 32.13
C SER A 824 -29.16 12.18 32.90
N GLY A 825 -28.57 13.19 32.26
CA GLY A 825 -28.10 14.43 32.88
C GLY A 825 -26.73 14.30 33.59
N ALA A 826 -26.20 13.09 33.74
CA ALA A 826 -24.86 12.87 34.28
C ALA A 826 -23.77 13.35 33.31
N GLN A 827 -22.68 13.91 33.84
CA GLN A 827 -21.56 14.32 32.98
C GLN A 827 -20.70 13.12 32.58
N TRP A 828 -20.37 13.03 31.28
CA TRP A 828 -19.52 11.96 30.76
C TRP A 828 -18.24 11.81 31.60
N PRO A 829 -17.91 10.60 32.10
CA PRO A 829 -16.87 10.45 33.12
C PRO A 829 -15.45 10.50 32.55
N TYR A 830 -15.29 10.16 31.27
CA TYR A 830 -14.01 10.13 30.58
C TYR A 830 -13.72 11.46 29.85
N PHE A 831 -12.48 11.65 29.40
CA PHE A 831 -12.02 12.86 28.69
C PHE A 831 -12.16 14.20 29.44
N ARG A 832 -12.40 14.15 30.76
CA ARG A 832 -12.42 15.34 31.63
C ARG A 832 -11.07 16.08 31.58
N VAL A 833 -11.10 17.42 31.53
CA VAL A 833 -9.89 18.23 31.35
C VAL A 833 -9.22 18.50 32.71
N HIS A 834 -8.13 17.77 32.99
CA HIS A 834 -7.30 17.97 34.18
C HIS A 834 -6.33 19.14 33.98
N GLN A 835 -6.38 20.13 34.89
CA GLN A 835 -5.65 21.39 34.79
C GLN A 835 -4.33 21.36 35.59
N GLY A 836 -3.58 20.26 35.50
CA GLY A 836 -2.32 20.07 36.21
C GLY A 836 -1.90 18.60 36.29
N ASN A 837 -0.87 18.32 37.09
CA ASN A 837 -0.42 16.96 37.39
C ASN A 837 -1.39 16.25 38.35
N ILE A 838 -1.72 14.99 38.05
CA ILE A 838 -2.72 14.20 38.79
C ILE A 838 -2.00 13.37 39.87
N ARG A 839 -2.26 13.68 41.14
CA ARG A 839 -1.63 13.06 42.33
C ARG A 839 -2.67 12.34 43.17
N ASP A 840 -2.56 12.42 44.49
CA ASP A 840 -3.67 12.30 45.44
C ASP A 840 -4.88 13.19 45.05
N THR A 841 -4.61 14.32 44.41
CA THR A 841 -5.55 15.38 44.05
C THR A 841 -5.38 15.84 42.60
N THR A 842 -6.38 16.53 42.07
CA THR A 842 -6.37 17.15 40.73
C THR A 842 -7.28 18.38 40.69
N VAL A 843 -7.10 19.25 39.69
CA VAL A 843 -8.01 20.39 39.41
C VAL A 843 -8.75 20.14 38.10
N ILE A 844 -10.07 20.38 38.08
CA ILE A 844 -10.93 20.31 36.88
C ILE A 844 -11.92 21.49 36.96
N GLY A 845 -12.02 22.29 35.90
CA GLY A 845 -12.89 23.48 35.88
C GLY A 845 -12.58 24.50 36.99
N GLY A 846 -11.31 24.62 37.40
CA GLY A 846 -10.85 25.46 38.50
C GLY A 846 -11.12 24.91 39.91
N ARG A 847 -11.92 23.84 40.06
CA ARG A 847 -12.24 23.21 41.34
C ARG A 847 -11.26 22.06 41.65
N PRO A 848 -10.75 21.94 42.90
CA PRO A 848 -9.95 20.80 43.32
C PRO A 848 -10.83 19.57 43.65
N TYR A 849 -10.32 18.39 43.33
CA TYR A 849 -10.93 17.08 43.59
C TYR A 849 -9.89 16.12 44.19
N LEU A 850 -10.35 15.22 45.05
CA LEU A 850 -9.60 14.05 45.49
C LEU A 850 -9.63 13.00 44.37
N SER A 851 -8.49 12.41 44.03
CA SER A 851 -8.33 11.58 42.82
C SER A 851 -7.89 10.15 43.13
N PHE A 852 -8.69 9.19 42.66
CA PHE A 852 -8.36 7.77 42.62
C PHE A 852 -8.37 7.22 41.17
N GLY A 853 -8.44 8.11 40.16
CA GLY A 853 -8.29 7.78 38.73
C GLY A 853 -6.84 7.94 38.22
N SER A 854 -5.84 7.85 39.11
CA SER A 854 -4.44 8.11 38.77
C SER A 854 -3.57 6.89 39.05
N TYR A 855 -2.75 6.50 38.06
CA TYR A 855 -1.74 5.43 38.22
C TYR A 855 -0.44 5.92 38.89
N ASN A 856 -0.45 7.11 39.50
CA ASN A 856 0.68 7.72 40.21
C ASN A 856 0.91 7.09 41.60
N TYR A 857 1.00 5.76 41.65
CA TYR A 857 1.00 4.96 42.88
C TYR A 857 2.05 5.39 43.93
N LEU A 858 3.21 5.89 43.48
CA LEU A 858 4.34 6.24 44.34
C LEU A 858 4.62 7.76 44.42
N GLY A 859 3.72 8.62 43.92
CA GLY A 859 3.91 10.08 43.97
C GLY A 859 5.11 10.59 43.16
N LEU A 860 5.44 9.89 42.07
CA LEU A 860 6.62 10.17 41.24
C LEU A 860 6.28 11.01 40.00
N SER A 861 5.05 10.95 39.49
CA SER A 861 4.59 11.92 38.47
C SER A 861 4.54 13.31 39.09
N GLY A 862 5.29 14.26 38.51
CA GLY A 862 5.45 15.61 39.02
C GLY A 862 6.42 15.75 40.20
N HIS A 863 7.17 14.71 40.58
CA HIS A 863 8.15 14.81 41.66
C HIS A 863 9.30 15.76 41.29
N PRO A 864 9.78 16.67 42.17
CA PRO A 864 10.74 17.71 41.80
C PRO A 864 12.06 17.19 41.20
N ALA A 865 12.53 16.01 41.63
CA ALA A 865 13.73 15.38 41.07
C ALA A 865 13.49 14.78 39.67
N VAL A 866 12.30 14.20 39.44
CA VAL A 866 11.89 13.67 38.13
C VAL A 866 11.74 14.81 37.12
N ASN A 867 11.04 15.88 37.49
CA ASN A 867 10.90 17.07 36.65
C ASN A 867 12.26 17.69 36.31
N ARG A 868 13.19 17.78 37.28
CA ARG A 868 14.54 18.30 37.05
C ARG A 868 15.31 17.44 36.05
N ALA A 869 15.31 16.12 36.21
CA ALA A 869 15.96 15.20 35.27
C ALA A 869 15.38 15.33 33.85
N VAL A 870 14.07 15.56 33.71
CA VAL A 870 13.42 15.87 32.43
C VAL A 870 13.95 17.17 31.82
N HIS A 871 14.02 18.26 32.59
CA HIS A 871 14.53 19.54 32.09
C HIS A 871 16.00 19.45 31.67
N GLU A 872 16.86 18.84 32.49
CA GLU A 872 18.28 18.61 32.19
C GLU A 872 18.47 17.74 30.94
N ALA A 873 17.62 16.74 30.71
CA ALA A 873 17.68 15.88 29.54
C ALA A 873 17.15 16.55 28.26
N VAL A 874 16.12 17.39 28.35
CA VAL A 874 15.62 18.16 27.19
C VAL A 874 16.65 19.21 26.78
N GLU A 875 17.30 19.89 27.73
CA GLU A 875 18.39 20.84 27.43
C GLU A 875 19.60 20.15 26.78
N ARG A 876 20.00 18.97 27.29
CA ARG A 876 21.20 18.26 26.80
C ARG A 876 21.01 17.46 25.52
N TYR A 877 19.83 16.87 25.29
CA TYR A 877 19.58 15.95 24.17
C TYR A 877 18.46 16.40 23.21
N GLY A 878 17.85 17.55 23.48
CA GLY A 878 16.69 18.06 22.74
C GLY A 878 15.39 17.30 23.00
N THR A 879 14.36 17.63 22.23
CA THR A 879 13.03 16.98 22.31
C THR A 879 12.89 15.77 21.38
N SER A 880 13.64 15.75 20.26
CA SER A 880 13.50 14.75 19.20
C SER A 880 14.27 13.45 19.48
N VAL A 881 13.76 12.36 18.91
CA VAL A 881 14.35 11.01 18.91
C VAL A 881 15.03 10.64 17.58
N SER A 882 14.92 11.55 16.60
CA SER A 882 15.47 11.48 15.24
C SER A 882 14.95 10.36 14.34
N ALA A 883 14.93 9.10 14.80
CA ALA A 883 14.46 7.93 14.06
C ALA A 883 14.15 6.74 15.00
N SER A 884 14.07 5.52 14.47
CA SER A 884 14.23 4.30 15.27
C SER A 884 15.66 4.19 15.80
N ARG A 885 15.85 3.55 16.96
CA ARG A 885 17.17 3.41 17.62
C ARG A 885 18.18 2.60 16.79
N VAL A 886 17.69 1.82 15.81
CA VAL A 886 18.52 1.12 14.82
C VAL A 886 19.18 2.09 13.83
N LEU A 887 18.54 3.23 13.53
CA LEU A 887 19.03 4.24 12.59
C LEU A 887 19.64 5.47 13.28
N SER A 888 19.04 5.98 14.35
CA SER A 888 19.56 7.14 15.11
C SER A 888 20.59 6.79 16.18
N GLY A 889 20.83 5.49 16.40
CA GLY A 889 21.77 4.98 17.40
C GLY A 889 21.25 5.04 18.84
N GLU A 890 22.12 4.66 19.78
CA GLU A 890 21.80 4.59 21.20
C GLU A 890 22.30 5.83 21.96
N ARG A 891 21.46 6.38 22.84
CA ARG A 891 21.81 7.49 23.75
C ARG A 891 22.22 6.94 25.12
N ASP A 892 23.21 7.55 25.78
CA ASP A 892 23.69 7.09 27.09
C ASP A 892 22.57 7.06 28.14
N LEU A 893 21.64 8.02 28.07
CA LEU A 893 20.44 8.09 28.88
C LEU A 893 19.55 6.84 28.77
N THR A 894 19.32 6.34 27.55
CA THR A 894 18.46 5.16 27.31
C THR A 894 19.18 3.86 27.69
N VAL A 895 20.49 3.79 27.46
CA VAL A 895 21.33 2.66 27.92
C VAL A 895 21.41 2.62 29.46
N ARG A 896 21.43 3.77 30.14
CA ARG A 896 21.30 3.85 31.60
C ARG A 896 19.93 3.37 32.08
N LEU A 897 18.85 3.81 31.43
CA LEU A 897 17.48 3.37 31.75
C LEU A 897 17.33 1.85 31.65
N GLU A 898 17.76 1.24 30.55
CA GLU A 898 17.63 -0.21 30.35
C GLU A 898 18.42 -1.01 31.39
N ARG A 899 19.62 -0.54 31.78
CA ARG A 899 20.40 -1.14 32.87
C ARG A 899 19.75 -0.97 34.24
N ALA A 900 19.18 0.20 34.52
CA ALA A 900 18.48 0.48 35.78
C ALA A 900 17.23 -0.41 35.91
N LEU A 901 16.44 -0.52 34.84
CA LEU A 901 15.27 -1.42 34.79
C LEU A 901 15.67 -2.89 34.96
N ALA A 902 16.73 -3.36 34.28
CA ALA A 902 17.20 -4.74 34.43
C ALA A 902 17.59 -5.07 35.88
N GLY A 903 18.36 -4.18 36.54
CA GLY A 903 18.75 -4.32 37.95
C GLY A 903 17.63 -4.13 38.97
N PHE A 904 16.58 -3.37 38.60
CA PHE A 904 15.37 -3.22 39.41
C PHE A 904 14.50 -4.48 39.35
N LEU A 905 14.22 -4.99 38.15
CA LEU A 905 13.43 -6.20 37.91
C LEU A 905 14.14 -7.46 38.45
N GLY A 906 15.47 -7.49 38.38
CA GLY A 906 16.28 -8.68 38.67
C GLY A 906 16.46 -9.61 37.47
N VAL A 907 16.45 -9.05 36.26
CA VAL A 907 16.66 -9.77 34.99
C VAL A 907 18.07 -9.49 34.44
N GLN A 908 18.51 -10.25 33.43
CA GLN A 908 19.86 -10.11 32.87
C GLN A 908 20.04 -8.88 31.98
N ASP A 909 18.98 -8.45 31.29
CA ASP A 909 18.97 -7.34 30.33
C ASP A 909 17.52 -6.84 30.14
N CYS A 910 17.35 -5.65 29.56
CA CYS A 910 16.04 -5.03 29.31
C CYS A 910 16.03 -4.20 28.01
N LEU A 911 14.86 -4.10 27.37
CA LEU A 911 14.61 -3.29 26.17
C LEU A 911 13.44 -2.34 26.41
N THR A 912 13.59 -1.04 26.14
CA THR A 912 12.50 -0.05 26.27
C THR A 912 11.91 0.38 24.93
N LEU A 913 10.57 0.46 24.89
CA LEU A 913 9.73 0.78 23.73
C LEU A 913 8.83 2.00 24.02
N VAL A 914 8.26 2.60 22.98
CA VAL A 914 7.52 3.88 23.06
C VAL A 914 6.06 3.81 23.52
N SER A 915 5.45 2.62 23.63
CA SER A 915 4.08 2.46 24.13
C SER A 915 3.93 1.17 24.94
N GLY A 916 3.27 1.27 26.10
CA GLY A 916 2.96 0.12 26.95
C GLY A 916 2.05 -0.88 26.24
N HIS A 917 0.90 -0.43 25.73
CA HIS A 917 -0.02 -1.29 24.97
C HIS A 917 0.69 -1.95 23.77
N ALA A 918 1.41 -1.17 22.95
CA ALA A 918 2.07 -1.70 21.76
C ALA A 918 3.19 -2.70 22.09
N THR A 919 3.73 -2.68 23.32
CA THR A 919 4.75 -3.62 23.76
C THR A 919 4.23 -5.06 23.83
N ASN A 920 3.02 -5.30 24.37
CA ASN A 920 2.39 -6.63 24.32
C ASN A 920 2.07 -7.04 22.88
N VAL A 921 1.47 -6.13 22.10
CA VAL A 921 1.10 -6.38 20.70
C VAL A 921 2.31 -6.83 19.87
N THR A 922 3.41 -6.08 19.91
CA THR A 922 4.62 -6.46 19.15
C THR A 922 5.35 -7.65 19.74
N ALA A 923 5.31 -7.90 21.06
CA ALA A 923 5.99 -9.03 21.67
C ALA A 923 5.30 -10.36 21.36
N ILE A 924 3.98 -10.43 21.54
CA ILE A 924 3.19 -11.64 21.27
C ILE A 924 3.23 -11.95 19.77
N GLY A 925 3.01 -10.95 18.91
CA GLY A 925 3.12 -11.09 17.45
C GLY A 925 4.51 -11.45 16.91
N HIS A 926 5.54 -11.47 17.76
CA HIS A 926 6.92 -11.86 17.42
C HIS A 926 7.36 -13.19 18.08
N LEU A 927 6.76 -13.54 19.23
CA LEU A 927 7.03 -14.80 19.94
C LEU A 927 6.26 -15.99 19.36
N VAL A 928 5.05 -15.78 18.86
CA VAL A 928 4.15 -16.81 18.33
C VAL A 928 3.57 -16.40 16.98
N GLY A 929 3.07 -17.37 16.23
CA GLY A 929 2.32 -17.11 15.00
C GLY A 929 1.47 -18.31 14.55
N PRO A 930 1.07 -18.38 13.27
CA PRO A 930 0.28 -19.50 12.76
C PRO A 930 0.94 -20.87 13.06
N GLY A 931 0.18 -21.77 13.67
CA GLY A 931 0.65 -23.08 14.15
C GLY A 931 1.14 -23.11 15.61
N ASP A 932 1.16 -21.97 16.30
CA ASP A 932 1.31 -21.86 17.76
C ASP A 932 -0.05 -21.60 18.44
N LEU A 933 -0.07 -21.65 19.78
CA LEU A 933 -1.22 -21.35 20.63
C LEU A 933 -0.84 -20.34 21.73
N VAL A 934 -1.71 -19.37 22.00
CA VAL A 934 -1.71 -18.59 23.24
C VAL A 934 -2.86 -19.03 24.13
N ILE A 935 -2.52 -19.40 25.36
CA ILE A 935 -3.46 -19.60 26.47
C ILE A 935 -3.32 -18.37 27.39
N HIS A 936 -4.42 -17.69 27.70
CA HIS A 936 -4.37 -16.45 28.50
C HIS A 936 -5.54 -16.36 29.48
N ASP A 937 -5.38 -15.57 30.54
CA ASP A 937 -6.45 -15.35 31.53
C ASP A 937 -7.64 -14.61 30.92
N ALA A 938 -8.88 -14.97 31.29
CA ALA A 938 -10.10 -14.33 30.81
C ALA A 938 -10.14 -12.81 31.01
N LEU A 939 -9.52 -12.28 32.07
CA LEU A 939 -9.47 -10.84 32.38
C LEU A 939 -8.20 -10.13 31.88
N ALA A 940 -7.33 -10.82 31.14
CA ALA A 940 -6.10 -10.24 30.58
C ALA A 940 -6.40 -9.03 29.68
N HIS A 941 -5.64 -7.94 29.86
CA HIS A 941 -5.78 -6.68 29.09
C HIS A 941 -5.92 -6.89 27.59
N ASP A 942 -6.72 -6.03 26.96
CA ASP A 942 -6.88 -5.93 25.51
C ASP A 942 -5.54 -5.94 24.75
N SER A 943 -4.47 -5.32 25.26
CA SER A 943 -3.15 -5.36 24.60
C SER A 943 -2.56 -6.77 24.41
N ILE A 944 -2.90 -7.72 25.30
CA ILE A 944 -2.58 -9.15 25.15
C ILE A 944 -3.50 -9.78 24.10
N LEU A 945 -4.78 -9.42 24.10
CA LEU A 945 -5.78 -9.93 23.15
C LEU A 945 -5.49 -9.49 21.70
N GLN A 946 -5.18 -8.21 21.49
CA GLN A 946 -4.74 -7.65 20.20
C GLN A 946 -3.43 -8.31 19.74
N GLY A 947 -2.48 -8.52 20.65
CA GLY A 947 -1.26 -9.28 20.37
C GLY A 947 -1.54 -10.73 19.93
N CYS A 948 -2.51 -11.41 20.55
CA CYS A 948 -2.96 -12.73 20.11
C CYS A 948 -3.57 -12.67 18.71
N THR A 949 -4.53 -11.78 18.47
CA THR A 949 -5.23 -11.62 17.18
C THR A 949 -4.26 -11.33 16.05
N LEU A 950 -3.37 -10.34 16.22
CA LEU A 950 -2.41 -9.91 15.21
C LEU A 950 -1.25 -10.89 15.00
N SER A 951 -1.01 -11.83 15.92
CA SER A 951 -0.06 -12.92 15.71
C SER A 951 -0.57 -14.00 14.74
N GLY A 952 -1.88 -14.16 14.58
CA GLY A 952 -2.47 -15.30 13.86
C GLY A 952 -2.26 -16.67 14.55
N ALA A 953 -1.76 -16.70 15.79
CA ALA A 953 -1.74 -17.91 16.61
C ALA A 953 -3.16 -18.29 17.07
N ALA A 954 -3.38 -19.56 17.41
CA ALA A 954 -4.64 -19.95 18.05
C ALA A 954 -4.77 -19.27 19.42
N ARG A 955 -5.96 -18.81 19.78
CA ARG A 955 -6.25 -18.19 21.10
C ARG A 955 -7.17 -19.07 21.93
N ARG A 956 -6.88 -19.25 23.22
CA ARG A 956 -7.79 -19.86 24.21
C ARG A 956 -7.77 -19.06 25.53
N PRO A 957 -8.87 -18.40 25.94
CA PRO A 957 -8.99 -17.90 27.30
C PRO A 957 -9.17 -19.06 28.27
N PHE A 958 -8.61 -18.99 29.47
CA PHE A 958 -9.00 -19.81 30.62
C PHE A 958 -9.70 -18.94 31.67
N ALA A 959 -10.59 -19.54 32.48
CA ALA A 959 -11.30 -18.84 33.54
C ALA A 959 -10.32 -18.13 34.49
N HIS A 960 -10.71 -16.94 34.96
CA HIS A 960 -9.83 -16.03 35.69
C HIS A 960 -9.15 -16.70 36.90
N ASN A 961 -7.81 -16.67 36.93
CA ASN A 961 -6.94 -17.29 37.93
C ASN A 961 -7.14 -18.82 38.12
N ASP A 962 -7.87 -19.51 37.24
CA ASP A 962 -8.13 -20.96 37.30
C ASP A 962 -6.97 -21.78 36.71
N THR A 963 -5.99 -22.06 37.57
CA THR A 963 -4.82 -22.89 37.24
C THR A 963 -5.18 -24.34 36.91
N GLY A 964 -6.33 -24.85 37.38
CA GLY A 964 -6.83 -26.19 37.06
C GLY A 964 -7.35 -26.28 35.63
N GLN A 965 -8.08 -25.27 35.16
CA GLN A 965 -8.50 -25.15 33.76
C GLN A 965 -7.30 -24.86 32.84
N LEU A 966 -6.35 -24.03 33.27
CA LEU A 966 -5.07 -23.86 32.55
C LEU A 966 -4.34 -25.19 32.37
N GLU A 967 -4.24 -26.03 33.42
CA GLU A 967 -3.68 -27.38 33.28
C GLU A 967 -4.47 -28.24 32.29
N HIS A 968 -5.80 -28.23 32.37
CA HIS A 968 -6.65 -28.99 31.46
C HIS A 968 -6.44 -28.59 30.00
N MET A 969 -6.34 -27.28 29.72
CA MET A 969 -6.05 -26.76 28.39
C MET A 969 -4.64 -27.12 27.91
N LEU A 970 -3.62 -27.02 28.77
CA LEU A 970 -2.26 -27.45 28.46
C LEU A 970 -2.23 -28.95 28.12
N ARG A 971 -2.86 -29.80 28.92
CA ARG A 971 -2.92 -31.26 28.71
C ARG A 971 -3.60 -31.64 27.40
N LEU A 972 -4.67 -30.96 27.01
CA LEU A 972 -5.39 -31.22 25.75
C LEU A 972 -4.69 -30.68 24.49
N ASN A 973 -3.90 -29.60 24.62
CA ASN A 973 -3.41 -28.85 23.45
C ASN A 973 -1.89 -28.87 23.26
N ARG A 974 -1.08 -29.13 24.29
CA ARG A 974 0.36 -28.91 24.22
C ARG A 974 1.07 -29.70 23.10
N SER A 975 0.63 -30.92 22.82
CA SER A 975 1.17 -31.78 21.75
C SER A 975 0.69 -31.39 20.34
N ARG A 976 -0.31 -30.50 20.22
CA ARG A 976 -0.96 -30.13 18.96
C ARG A 976 -0.40 -28.86 18.32
N PHE A 977 0.38 -28.08 19.06
CA PHE A 977 0.91 -26.78 18.64
C PHE A 977 2.43 -26.74 18.78
N ARG A 978 3.09 -26.05 17.84
CA ARG A 978 4.56 -25.93 17.79
C ARG A 978 5.11 -25.25 19.04
N ARG A 979 4.53 -24.11 19.42
CA ARG A 979 4.71 -23.44 20.71
C ARG A 979 3.37 -23.28 21.41
N VAL A 980 3.41 -23.25 22.74
CA VAL A 980 2.31 -22.73 23.56
C VAL A 980 2.89 -21.60 24.40
N LEU A 981 2.27 -20.43 24.33
CA LEU A 981 2.54 -19.28 25.20
C LEU A 981 1.43 -19.17 26.24
N ILE A 982 1.80 -19.07 27.51
CA ILE A 982 0.93 -18.66 28.60
C ILE A 982 1.11 -17.15 28.77
N ALA A 983 0.02 -16.38 28.80
CA ALA A 983 0.04 -14.92 29.01
C ALA A 983 -0.88 -14.52 30.16
N VAL A 984 -0.33 -13.86 31.17
CA VAL A 984 -1.04 -13.45 32.41
C VAL A 984 -0.59 -12.06 32.86
N GLU A 985 -1.44 -11.34 33.59
CA GLU A 985 -1.05 -10.14 34.34
C GLU A 985 -0.46 -10.53 35.70
N GLY A 986 0.46 -9.72 36.21
CA GLY A 986 0.93 -9.85 37.60
C GLY A 986 -0.15 -9.41 38.60
N ALA A 987 -0.74 -8.24 38.37
CA ALA A 987 -1.86 -7.71 39.15
C ALA A 987 -2.97 -7.23 38.20
N TYR A 988 -4.17 -7.79 38.31
CA TYR A 988 -5.23 -7.54 37.33
C TYR A 988 -5.91 -6.19 37.57
N SER A 989 -5.99 -5.37 36.52
CA SER A 989 -6.44 -3.97 36.67
C SER A 989 -7.93 -3.79 37.00
N MET A 990 -8.76 -4.83 36.93
CA MET A 990 -10.22 -4.75 37.13
C MET A 990 -10.68 -5.23 38.51
N ASP A 991 -9.96 -6.17 39.12
CA ASP A 991 -10.35 -6.84 40.37
C ASP A 991 -9.28 -6.68 41.48
N GLY A 992 -8.08 -6.22 41.13
CA GLY A 992 -7.01 -5.92 42.08
C GLY A 992 -6.38 -7.14 42.74
N ASP A 993 -6.61 -8.34 42.21
CA ASP A 993 -5.99 -9.58 42.65
C ASP A 993 -4.63 -9.82 41.97
N LEU A 994 -3.99 -10.95 42.31
CA LEU A 994 -2.69 -11.36 41.81
C LEU A 994 -2.78 -12.77 41.22
N VAL A 995 -2.11 -13.01 40.09
CA VAL A 995 -1.98 -14.36 39.53
C VAL A 995 -1.22 -15.28 40.50
N ASP A 996 -1.63 -16.55 40.60
CA ASP A 996 -0.81 -17.61 41.24
C ASP A 996 0.41 -17.94 40.35
N LEU A 997 1.39 -17.04 40.37
CA LEU A 997 2.60 -17.14 39.58
C LEU A 997 3.41 -18.43 39.86
N PRO A 998 3.56 -18.91 41.12
CA PRO A 998 4.18 -20.21 41.39
C PRO A 998 3.50 -21.37 40.68
N ALA A 999 2.16 -21.47 40.72
CA ALA A 999 1.44 -22.55 40.03
C ALA A 999 1.53 -22.42 38.49
N VAL A 1000 1.47 -21.19 37.95
CA VAL A 1000 1.64 -20.95 36.50
C VAL A 1000 3.07 -21.29 36.03
N ILE A 1001 4.10 -21.01 36.83
CA ILE A 1001 5.49 -21.41 36.55
C ILE A 1001 5.67 -22.94 36.59
N ASP A 1002 5.06 -23.62 37.57
CA ASP A 1002 5.09 -25.08 37.64
C ASP A 1002 4.38 -25.70 36.42
N LEU A 1003 3.23 -25.18 36.01
CA LEU A 1003 2.53 -25.61 34.79
C LEU A 1003 3.35 -25.34 33.52
N LYS A 1004 3.99 -24.17 33.41
CA LYS A 1004 4.93 -23.87 32.32
C LYS A 1004 6.02 -24.95 32.24
N LYS A 1005 6.63 -25.31 33.37
CA LYS A 1005 7.69 -26.33 33.45
C LYS A 1005 7.16 -27.72 33.10
N ARG A 1006 6.08 -28.18 33.74
CA ARG A 1006 5.48 -29.51 33.54
C ARG A 1006 5.06 -29.76 32.08
N TYR A 1007 4.55 -28.75 31.40
CA TYR A 1007 4.08 -28.86 30.01
C TYR A 1007 5.05 -28.26 28.97
N GLY A 1008 6.22 -27.77 29.37
CA GLY A 1008 7.22 -27.21 28.45
C GLY A 1008 6.66 -26.07 27.57
N ALA A 1009 5.95 -25.12 28.20
CA ALA A 1009 5.39 -23.94 27.55
C ALA A 1009 6.32 -22.71 27.68
N LEU A 1010 5.97 -21.63 26.99
CA LEU A 1010 6.51 -20.28 27.24
C LEU A 1010 5.57 -19.53 28.20
N LEU A 1011 6.10 -18.53 28.90
CA LEU A 1011 5.36 -17.68 29.84
C LEU A 1011 5.77 -16.20 29.68
N LEU A 1012 4.77 -15.36 29.41
CA LEU A 1012 4.82 -13.91 29.43
C LEU A 1012 4.02 -13.43 30.66
N VAL A 1013 4.63 -12.57 31.48
CA VAL A 1013 3.96 -11.90 32.60
C VAL A 1013 3.96 -10.39 32.36
N ASP A 1014 2.77 -9.79 32.34
CA ASP A 1014 2.58 -8.34 32.28
C ASP A 1014 2.58 -7.77 33.70
N GLU A 1015 3.70 -7.16 34.09
CA GLU A 1015 3.90 -6.53 35.40
C GLU A 1015 3.38 -5.07 35.45
N ALA A 1016 2.59 -4.59 34.48
CA ALA A 1016 2.22 -3.17 34.36
C ALA A 1016 1.55 -2.56 35.60
N HIS A 1017 0.81 -3.34 36.40
CA HIS A 1017 0.16 -2.87 37.63
C HIS A 1017 0.82 -3.35 38.93
N SER A 1018 1.58 -4.44 38.90
CA SER A 1018 2.30 -4.99 40.06
C SER A 1018 3.62 -4.27 40.33
N ILE A 1019 4.30 -3.76 39.29
CA ILE A 1019 5.55 -3.01 39.47
C ILE A 1019 5.28 -1.65 40.12
N GLY A 1020 6.09 -1.35 41.13
CA GLY A 1020 5.93 -0.24 42.08
C GLY A 1020 4.88 -0.48 43.17
N THR A 1021 4.09 -1.55 43.11
CA THR A 1021 2.92 -1.72 44.01
C THR A 1021 3.02 -2.95 44.91
N VAL A 1022 3.51 -4.08 44.40
CA VAL A 1022 3.66 -5.34 45.16
C VAL A 1022 5.12 -5.81 45.27
N GLY A 1023 5.36 -6.72 46.20
CA GLY A 1023 6.70 -7.08 46.67
C GLY A 1023 7.20 -6.16 47.79
N ALA A 1024 8.27 -6.56 48.48
CA ALA A 1024 8.82 -5.81 49.61
C ALA A 1024 9.42 -4.44 49.21
N ARG A 1025 9.88 -4.29 47.97
CA ARG A 1025 10.53 -3.10 47.40
C ARG A 1025 9.82 -2.62 46.12
N GLY A 1026 8.57 -3.04 45.93
CA GLY A 1026 7.79 -2.68 44.74
C GLY A 1026 8.28 -3.36 43.46
N ARG A 1027 9.02 -4.48 43.55
CA ARG A 1027 9.57 -5.15 42.35
C ARG A 1027 8.56 -6.06 41.64
N GLY A 1028 7.28 -6.02 41.96
CA GLY A 1028 6.24 -6.78 41.25
C GLY A 1028 6.09 -8.22 41.73
N VAL A 1029 5.27 -9.01 41.03
CA VAL A 1029 4.85 -10.34 41.51
C VAL A 1029 6.02 -11.32 41.67
N GLY A 1030 7.08 -11.19 40.87
CA GLY A 1030 8.27 -12.02 41.03
C GLY A 1030 8.98 -11.82 42.37
N GLU A 1031 8.96 -10.60 42.95
CA GLU A 1031 9.45 -10.36 44.32
C GLU A 1031 8.42 -10.80 45.37
N PHE A 1032 7.12 -10.56 45.13
CA PHE A 1032 6.05 -10.93 46.05
C PHE A 1032 6.01 -12.44 46.35
N PHE A 1033 6.12 -13.27 45.31
CA PHE A 1033 6.15 -14.74 45.44
C PHE A 1033 7.56 -15.33 45.61
N GLY A 1034 8.62 -14.52 45.51
CA GLY A 1034 10.01 -14.97 45.68
C GLY A 1034 10.50 -15.97 44.60
N VAL A 1035 9.96 -15.90 43.38
CA VAL A 1035 10.29 -16.82 42.28
C VAL A 1035 11.56 -16.41 41.53
N ASP A 1036 12.23 -17.38 40.89
CA ASP A 1036 13.37 -17.08 40.03
C ASP A 1036 12.90 -16.32 38.78
N ARG A 1037 13.53 -15.18 38.49
CA ARG A 1037 13.23 -14.37 37.29
C ARG A 1037 13.57 -15.08 35.98
N ALA A 1038 14.41 -16.12 36.00
CA ALA A 1038 14.73 -16.96 34.86
C ALA A 1038 13.63 -18.00 34.52
N ASP A 1039 12.66 -18.25 35.43
CA ASP A 1039 11.57 -19.18 35.19
C ASP A 1039 10.46 -18.62 34.28
N VAL A 1040 10.41 -17.31 34.11
CA VAL A 1040 9.54 -16.58 33.15
C VAL A 1040 10.38 -16.20 31.94
N ASP A 1041 9.88 -16.38 30.72
CA ASP A 1041 10.68 -16.11 29.52
C ASP A 1041 10.74 -14.61 29.22
N LEU A 1042 9.60 -13.93 29.36
CA LEU A 1042 9.45 -12.51 29.08
C LEU A 1042 8.67 -11.79 30.19
N TRP A 1043 9.34 -10.84 30.84
CA TRP A 1043 8.73 -9.88 31.75
C TRP A 1043 8.39 -8.63 30.96
N MET A 1044 7.10 -8.31 30.82
CA MET A 1044 6.62 -7.09 30.16
C MET A 1044 6.16 -6.08 31.22
N GLY A 1045 6.21 -4.78 30.91
CA GLY A 1045 5.45 -3.79 31.66
C GLY A 1045 5.41 -2.42 30.99
N THR A 1046 4.78 -1.45 31.67
CA THR A 1046 4.67 -0.07 31.19
C THR A 1046 5.48 0.93 32.03
N LEU A 1047 5.91 2.02 31.40
CA LEU A 1047 6.57 3.15 32.06
C LEU A 1047 5.57 4.24 32.53
N SER A 1048 4.29 4.16 32.18
CA SER A 1048 3.28 5.21 32.46
C SER A 1048 2.59 5.14 33.83
N LYS A 1049 3.12 4.31 34.74
CA LYS A 1049 2.54 4.07 36.07
C LYS A 1049 3.60 4.38 37.14
N ALA A 1050 4.16 3.37 37.80
CA ALA A 1050 5.21 3.57 38.81
C ALA A 1050 6.44 4.38 38.32
N PHE A 1051 6.84 4.21 37.05
CA PHE A 1051 7.99 4.91 36.47
C PHE A 1051 7.69 6.32 35.93
N ALA A 1052 6.51 6.89 36.20
CA ALA A 1052 6.20 8.31 36.00
C ALA A 1052 6.52 8.89 34.60
N SER A 1053 6.33 8.11 33.53
CA SER A 1053 6.76 8.46 32.18
C SER A 1053 5.77 8.00 31.10
N CYS A 1054 6.24 7.67 29.90
CA CYS A 1054 5.49 7.01 28.84
C CYS A 1054 6.37 5.94 28.20
N GLY A 1055 5.76 4.84 27.74
CA GLY A 1055 6.45 3.72 27.11
C GLY A 1055 6.14 2.35 27.72
N GLY A 1056 6.91 1.37 27.28
CA GLY A 1056 6.91 0.00 27.80
C GLY A 1056 8.32 -0.59 27.85
N TYR A 1057 8.44 -1.76 28.46
CA TYR A 1057 9.72 -2.47 28.56
C TYR A 1057 9.54 -3.98 28.46
N LEU A 1058 10.61 -4.66 28.04
CA LEU A 1058 10.72 -6.11 27.92
C LEU A 1058 12.03 -6.58 28.58
N GLY A 1059 11.91 -7.27 29.71
CA GLY A 1059 13.01 -7.81 30.50
C GLY A 1059 13.10 -9.34 30.43
N GLY A 1060 14.32 -9.88 30.56
CA GLY A 1060 14.53 -11.33 30.61
C GLY A 1060 15.99 -11.72 30.45
N SER A 1061 16.27 -12.80 29.71
CA SER A 1061 17.65 -13.22 29.42
C SER A 1061 18.34 -12.27 28.43
N ALA A 1062 19.64 -12.04 28.61
CA ALA A 1062 20.43 -11.16 27.73
C ALA A 1062 20.52 -11.68 26.28
N ARG A 1063 20.35 -13.00 26.09
CA ARG A 1063 20.24 -13.61 24.76
C ARG A 1063 18.91 -13.26 24.07
N MET A 1064 17.79 -13.31 24.81
CA MET A 1064 16.48 -12.94 24.29
C MET A 1064 16.42 -11.44 24.01
N VAL A 1065 16.80 -10.59 24.97
CA VAL A 1065 16.75 -9.13 24.80
C VAL A 1065 17.61 -8.66 23.63
N ARG A 1066 18.80 -9.25 23.44
CA ARG A 1066 19.63 -9.01 22.25
C ARG A 1066 18.93 -9.44 20.95
N TRP A 1067 18.23 -10.57 20.92
CA TRP A 1067 17.43 -10.98 19.74
C TRP A 1067 16.31 -9.98 19.47
N LEU A 1068 15.53 -9.59 20.49
CA LEU A 1068 14.44 -8.61 20.37
C LEU A 1068 14.96 -7.26 19.84
N ARG A 1069 16.06 -6.73 20.37
CA ARG A 1069 16.68 -5.46 19.94
C ARG A 1069 17.01 -5.38 18.44
N HIS A 1070 17.20 -6.52 17.77
CA HIS A 1070 17.53 -6.59 16.34
C HIS A 1070 16.39 -7.12 15.45
N THR A 1071 15.25 -7.53 16.02
CA THR A 1071 14.20 -8.23 15.25
C THR A 1071 12.76 -7.85 15.61
N LEU A 1072 12.51 -7.28 16.79
CA LEU A 1072 11.16 -6.95 17.27
C LEU A 1072 10.58 -5.77 16.48
N PRO A 1073 9.45 -5.92 15.75
CA PRO A 1073 8.97 -4.89 14.84
C PRO A 1073 8.70 -3.53 15.51
N GLY A 1074 8.06 -3.51 16.68
CA GLY A 1074 7.81 -2.31 17.48
C GLY A 1074 9.05 -1.68 18.13
N PHE A 1075 10.25 -2.21 17.89
CA PHE A 1075 11.53 -1.59 18.22
C PHE A 1075 12.31 -1.18 16.96
N VAL A 1076 12.35 -2.05 15.94
CA VAL A 1076 13.14 -1.85 14.71
C VAL A 1076 12.51 -0.78 13.81
N TYR A 1077 11.18 -0.81 13.67
CA TYR A 1077 10.41 0.07 12.77
C TYR A 1077 9.65 1.18 13.50
N SER A 1078 9.77 1.27 14.83
CA SER A 1078 9.21 2.36 15.64
C SER A 1078 10.29 3.31 16.14
N VAL A 1079 9.91 4.53 16.51
CA VAL A 1079 10.85 5.53 17.04
C VAL A 1079 11.33 5.18 18.46
N GLY A 1080 12.43 5.79 18.91
CA GLY A 1080 12.90 5.65 20.30
C GLY A 1080 12.10 6.44 21.34
N LEU A 1081 12.37 6.21 22.63
CA LEU A 1081 11.86 7.07 23.71
C LEU A 1081 12.47 8.47 23.67
N THR A 1082 11.66 9.50 23.94
CA THR A 1082 12.15 10.89 24.04
C THR A 1082 13.13 11.05 25.21
N PRO A 1083 14.06 12.02 25.17
CA PRO A 1083 14.93 12.31 26.32
C PRO A 1083 14.15 12.63 27.59
N ALA A 1084 13.03 13.35 27.47
CA ALA A 1084 12.10 13.59 28.57
C ALA A 1084 11.58 12.27 29.18
N ASN A 1085 11.03 11.37 28.36
CA ASN A 1085 10.49 10.11 28.86
C ASN A 1085 11.58 9.18 29.41
N ALA A 1086 12.74 9.12 28.76
CA ALA A 1086 13.86 8.30 29.21
C ALA A 1086 14.43 8.79 30.56
N ALA A 1087 14.55 10.11 30.75
CA ALA A 1087 15.00 10.70 32.00
C ALA A 1087 13.97 10.57 33.12
N ALA A 1088 12.69 10.77 32.83
CA ALA A 1088 11.62 10.59 33.82
C ALA A 1088 11.61 9.15 34.36
N ALA A 1089 11.64 8.16 33.45
CA ALA A 1089 11.65 6.74 33.82
C ALA A 1089 12.92 6.33 34.58
N LEU A 1090 14.08 6.89 34.22
CA LEU A 1090 15.35 6.61 34.90
C LEU A 1090 15.35 7.19 36.31
N ALA A 1091 15.01 8.47 36.46
CA ALA A 1091 14.93 9.13 37.76
C ALA A 1091 13.88 8.47 38.66
N ALA A 1092 12.73 8.04 38.12
CA ALA A 1092 11.75 7.26 38.87
C ALA A 1092 12.32 5.89 39.31
N THR A 1093 12.99 5.14 38.42
CA THR A 1093 13.61 3.84 38.77
C THR A 1093 14.68 3.98 39.86
N GLU A 1094 15.51 5.02 39.78
CA GLU A 1094 16.51 5.37 40.79
C GLU A 1094 15.83 5.73 42.13
N LEU A 1095 14.75 6.52 42.12
CA LEU A 1095 13.99 6.92 43.33
C LEU A 1095 13.23 5.76 43.98
N ILE A 1096 12.56 4.87 43.23
CA ILE A 1096 11.87 3.69 43.81
C ILE A 1096 12.89 2.78 44.52
N THR A 1097 14.10 2.68 43.97
CA THR A 1097 15.20 1.90 44.55
C THR A 1097 15.77 2.55 45.82
N ALA A 1098 15.80 3.88 45.89
CA ALA A 1098 16.32 4.65 47.02
C ALA A 1098 15.31 4.89 48.16
N GLU A 1099 14.01 4.97 47.84
CA GLU A 1099 12.93 5.33 48.77
C GLU A 1099 11.87 4.21 48.90
N PRO A 1100 12.24 2.98 49.33
CA PRO A 1100 11.34 1.83 49.39
C PRO A 1100 10.15 2.03 50.34
N ASP A 1101 10.26 2.94 51.31
CA ASP A 1101 9.19 3.31 52.23
C ASP A 1101 7.94 3.86 51.52
N ARG A 1102 8.07 4.37 50.28
CA ARG A 1102 6.90 4.75 49.45
C ARG A 1102 5.99 3.56 49.17
N VAL A 1103 6.55 2.38 48.92
CA VAL A 1103 5.79 1.12 48.72
C VAL A 1103 5.14 0.69 50.04
N GLY A 1104 5.82 0.90 51.17
CA GLY A 1104 5.25 0.69 52.50
C GLY A 1104 4.06 1.61 52.78
N SER A 1105 4.16 2.89 52.41
CA SER A 1105 3.07 3.88 52.56
C SER A 1105 1.90 3.59 51.62
N LEU A 1106 2.17 3.25 50.35
CA LEU A 1106 1.18 2.78 49.40
C LEU A 1106 0.38 1.58 49.93
N ARG A 1107 1.08 0.58 50.50
CA ARG A 1107 0.44 -0.60 51.07
C ARG A 1107 -0.47 -0.25 52.25
N ARG A 1108 0.00 0.56 53.21
CA ARG A 1108 -0.82 0.99 54.36
C ARG A 1108 -2.07 1.76 53.90
N ASN A 1109 -1.93 2.63 52.90
CA ASN A 1109 -3.06 3.36 52.33
C ASN A 1109 -4.08 2.43 51.64
N ALA A 1110 -3.60 1.42 50.91
CA ALA A 1110 -4.45 0.42 50.25
C ALA A 1110 -5.17 -0.49 51.27
N GLU A 1111 -4.45 -0.98 52.28
CA GLU A 1111 -4.99 -1.77 53.40
C GLU A 1111 -6.06 -0.97 54.18
N LEU A 1112 -5.82 0.32 54.41
CA LEU A 1112 -6.80 1.23 55.03
C LEU A 1112 -8.05 1.40 54.15
N PHE A 1113 -7.89 1.70 52.86
CA PHE A 1113 -9.03 1.88 51.94
C PHE A 1113 -9.88 0.60 51.87
N LEU A 1114 -9.23 -0.55 51.64
CA LEU A 1114 -9.90 -1.85 51.53
C LEU A 1114 -10.58 -2.26 52.85
N GLY A 1115 -9.92 -2.03 53.99
CA GLY A 1115 -10.46 -2.32 55.32
C GLY A 1115 -11.70 -1.47 55.63
N LEU A 1116 -11.66 -0.17 55.33
CA LEU A 1116 -12.81 0.72 55.50
C LEU A 1116 -13.96 0.37 54.54
N ALA A 1117 -13.66 0.08 53.27
CA ALA A 1117 -14.68 -0.27 52.29
C ALA A 1117 -15.40 -1.58 52.66
N ARG A 1118 -14.66 -2.58 53.15
CA ARG A 1118 -15.25 -3.81 53.69
C ARG A 1118 -16.05 -3.59 54.97
N ALA A 1119 -15.58 -2.73 55.87
CA ALA A 1119 -16.34 -2.34 57.07
C ALA A 1119 -17.64 -1.59 56.74
N ALA A 1120 -17.68 -0.88 55.62
CA ALA A 1120 -18.87 -0.24 55.06
C ALA A 1120 -19.76 -1.17 54.21
N GLY A 1121 -19.43 -2.47 54.11
CA GLY A 1121 -20.21 -3.46 53.36
C GLY A 1121 -20.05 -3.42 51.83
N LEU A 1122 -19.07 -2.69 51.30
CA LEU A 1122 -18.89 -2.53 49.86
C LEU A 1122 -18.27 -3.77 49.20
N ALA A 1123 -18.82 -4.16 48.05
CA ALA A 1123 -18.37 -5.30 47.26
C ALA A 1123 -17.02 -5.01 46.58
N THR A 1124 -15.94 -5.42 47.25
CA THR A 1124 -14.53 -5.06 46.91
C THR A 1124 -13.71 -6.18 46.28
N GLY A 1125 -14.32 -7.33 45.97
CA GLY A 1125 -13.60 -8.51 45.49
C GLY A 1125 -12.54 -8.99 46.49
N SER A 1126 -11.46 -9.61 45.99
CA SER A 1126 -10.33 -10.08 46.80
C SER A 1126 -9.32 -8.96 47.09
N SER A 1127 -8.92 -8.18 46.08
CA SER A 1127 -8.07 -6.98 46.15
C SER A 1127 -6.85 -7.08 47.08
N ALA A 1128 -6.28 -8.28 47.23
CA ALA A 1128 -5.35 -8.57 48.30
C ALA A 1128 -3.94 -8.06 47.96
N ALA A 1129 -3.37 -7.25 48.86
CA ALA A 1129 -2.01 -6.69 48.77
C ALA A 1129 -1.71 -5.75 47.57
N THR A 1130 -2.72 -5.33 46.79
CA THR A 1130 -2.58 -4.32 45.71
C THR A 1130 -3.24 -2.99 46.08
N PRO A 1131 -2.86 -1.86 45.45
CA PRO A 1131 -3.51 -0.56 45.61
C PRO A 1131 -4.68 -0.35 44.63
N ILE A 1132 -5.26 -1.44 44.12
CA ILE A 1132 -6.34 -1.45 43.14
C ILE A 1132 -7.55 -2.01 43.87
N VAL A 1133 -8.50 -1.15 44.24
CA VAL A 1133 -9.72 -1.58 44.94
C VAL A 1133 -10.92 -1.26 44.04
N PRO A 1134 -11.63 -2.27 43.49
CA PRO A 1134 -12.89 -2.05 42.83
C PRO A 1134 -13.99 -1.82 43.87
N CYS A 1135 -15.07 -1.16 43.45
CA CYS A 1135 -16.36 -1.23 44.12
C CYS A 1135 -17.35 -1.73 43.07
N ILE A 1136 -17.77 -2.99 43.17
CA ILE A 1136 -18.69 -3.65 42.24
C ILE A 1136 -20.12 -3.22 42.58
N LEU A 1137 -20.84 -2.70 41.60
CA LEU A 1137 -22.14 -2.03 41.79
C LEU A 1137 -23.29 -2.71 41.04
N GLY A 1138 -23.03 -3.80 40.31
CA GLY A 1138 -24.02 -4.47 39.48
C GLY A 1138 -24.10 -3.81 38.12
N ASP A 1139 -25.12 -2.98 37.90
CA ASP A 1139 -25.44 -2.41 36.58
C ASP A 1139 -24.62 -1.17 36.22
N SER A 1140 -24.49 -0.95 34.90
CA SER A 1140 -23.72 0.14 34.30
C SER A 1140 -24.32 1.51 34.60
N ALA A 1141 -25.64 1.63 34.68
CA ALA A 1141 -26.31 2.91 34.95
C ALA A 1141 -26.16 3.34 36.42
N HIS A 1142 -26.27 2.40 37.37
CA HIS A 1142 -25.95 2.62 38.78
C HIS A 1142 -24.48 3.00 38.97
N THR A 1143 -23.58 2.28 38.31
CA THR A 1143 -22.14 2.57 38.33
C THR A 1143 -21.85 4.02 37.91
N LEU A 1144 -22.48 4.48 36.82
CA LEU A 1144 -22.36 5.88 36.38
C LEU A 1144 -22.99 6.88 37.37
N ARG A 1145 -24.20 6.60 37.90
CA ARG A 1145 -24.86 7.49 38.87
C ARG A 1145 -24.00 7.70 40.12
N VAL A 1146 -23.35 6.65 40.63
CA VAL A 1146 -22.43 6.79 41.77
C VAL A 1146 -21.18 7.58 41.36
N ALA A 1147 -20.59 7.33 40.19
CA ALA A 1147 -19.43 8.11 39.70
C ALA A 1147 -19.71 9.62 39.57
N ASP A 1148 -20.90 10.00 39.10
CA ASP A 1148 -21.32 11.40 38.96
C ASP A 1148 -21.58 12.06 40.32
N ARG A 1149 -22.23 11.36 41.26
CA ARG A 1149 -22.44 11.87 42.63
C ARG A 1149 -21.14 11.97 43.44
N LEU A 1150 -20.21 11.02 43.30
CA LEU A 1150 -18.84 11.13 43.83
C LEU A 1150 -18.17 12.42 43.31
N PHE A 1151 -18.26 12.64 42.01
CA PHE A 1151 -17.68 13.82 41.35
C PHE A 1151 -18.30 15.11 41.89
N ALA A 1152 -19.63 15.20 41.98
CA ALA A 1152 -20.33 16.34 42.59
C ALA A 1152 -19.82 16.63 44.02
N ARG A 1153 -19.55 15.60 44.82
CA ARG A 1153 -19.03 15.68 46.20
C ARG A 1153 -17.51 15.86 46.31
N GLY A 1154 -16.80 15.91 45.18
CA GLY A 1154 -15.37 16.25 45.09
C GLY A 1154 -14.41 15.05 45.05
N VAL A 1155 -14.88 13.85 44.70
CA VAL A 1155 -14.09 12.61 44.59
C VAL A 1155 -14.15 12.08 43.16
N ILE A 1156 -13.01 11.69 42.59
CA ILE A 1156 -12.93 11.06 41.26
C ILE A 1156 -12.46 9.62 41.41
N ALA A 1157 -13.25 8.70 40.87
CA ALA A 1157 -12.89 7.31 40.63
C ALA A 1157 -13.44 6.90 39.26
N ASP A 1158 -12.70 6.07 38.53
CA ASP A 1158 -13.06 5.76 37.14
C ASP A 1158 -14.12 4.64 37.11
N PRO A 1159 -15.30 4.87 36.51
CA PRO A 1159 -16.26 3.80 36.28
C PRO A 1159 -15.75 2.86 35.20
N ILE A 1160 -16.19 1.60 35.27
CA ILE A 1160 -16.00 0.55 34.27
C ILE A 1160 -17.33 -0.17 34.11
N PHE A 1161 -17.82 -0.21 32.88
CA PHE A 1161 -19.16 -0.70 32.55
C PHE A 1161 -19.17 -1.43 31.20
N HIS A 1162 -20.28 -2.07 30.86
CA HIS A 1162 -20.44 -2.84 29.63
C HIS A 1162 -20.13 -2.02 28.36
N PRO A 1163 -19.36 -2.54 27.39
CA PRO A 1163 -18.90 -3.92 27.24
C PRO A 1163 -17.52 -4.25 27.83
N ALA A 1164 -16.90 -3.34 28.60
CA ALA A 1164 -15.58 -3.61 29.19
C ALA A 1164 -15.61 -4.68 30.32
N VAL A 1165 -16.78 -4.85 30.93
CA VAL A 1165 -17.15 -5.94 31.85
C VAL A 1165 -18.58 -6.40 31.55
N GLU A 1166 -19.00 -7.55 32.05
CA GLU A 1166 -20.40 -7.98 31.95
C GLU A 1166 -21.34 -7.02 32.70
N GLU A 1167 -22.58 -6.85 32.22
CA GLU A 1167 -23.54 -5.87 32.77
C GLU A 1167 -23.96 -6.13 34.23
N GLY A 1168 -23.70 -7.33 34.78
CA GLY A 1168 -23.88 -7.63 36.21
C GLY A 1168 -22.63 -7.37 37.07
N LEU A 1169 -21.53 -6.91 36.47
CA LEU A 1169 -20.19 -6.80 37.07
C LEU A 1169 -19.57 -5.40 36.87
N SER A 1170 -20.38 -4.40 36.53
CA SER A 1170 -19.99 -2.99 36.43
C SER A 1170 -19.56 -2.45 37.80
N ARG A 1171 -18.56 -1.56 37.79
CA ARG A 1171 -17.78 -1.21 38.99
C ARG A 1171 -17.11 0.15 38.88
N LEU A 1172 -16.82 0.77 40.02
CA LEU A 1172 -15.82 1.84 40.10
C LEU A 1172 -14.45 1.25 40.40
N ARG A 1173 -13.38 1.88 39.91
CA ARG A 1173 -12.00 1.52 40.27
C ARG A 1173 -11.33 2.64 41.06
N PHE A 1174 -10.78 2.29 42.22
CA PHE A 1174 -9.99 3.19 43.06
C PHE A 1174 -8.53 2.78 43.00
N PHE A 1175 -7.71 3.61 42.38
CA PHE A 1175 -6.25 3.53 42.41
C PHE A 1175 -5.73 4.37 43.58
N VAL A 1176 -5.27 3.70 44.62
CA VAL A 1176 -4.72 4.34 45.82
C VAL A 1176 -3.26 4.73 45.57
N THR A 1177 -2.83 5.91 46.05
CA THR A 1177 -1.43 6.35 46.00
C THR A 1177 -0.83 6.48 47.41
N CYS A 1178 0.49 6.38 47.53
CA CYS A 1178 1.21 6.67 48.78
C CYS A 1178 1.06 8.12 49.25
N GLU A 1179 0.56 9.03 48.39
CA GLU A 1179 0.35 10.44 48.72
C GLU A 1179 -1.02 10.73 49.36
N HIS A 1180 -1.98 9.80 49.24
CA HIS A 1180 -3.30 9.95 49.90
C HIS A 1180 -3.13 10.00 51.42
N ARG A 1181 -3.90 10.88 52.06
CA ARG A 1181 -3.94 10.99 53.53
C ARG A 1181 -5.00 10.07 54.11
N GLU A 1182 -4.82 9.69 55.36
CA GLU A 1182 -5.80 8.87 56.09
C GLU A 1182 -7.19 9.51 56.13
N ASP A 1183 -7.28 10.81 56.41
CA ASP A 1183 -8.55 11.55 56.42
C ASP A 1183 -9.23 11.60 55.05
N ASP A 1184 -8.43 11.73 53.98
CA ASP A 1184 -8.94 11.76 52.60
C ASP A 1184 -9.47 10.38 52.17
N ILE A 1185 -8.77 9.29 52.55
CA ILE A 1185 -9.24 7.91 52.35
C ILE A 1185 -10.53 7.65 53.14
N ARG A 1186 -10.56 8.04 54.42
CA ARG A 1186 -11.76 7.92 55.28
C ARG A 1186 -12.95 8.68 54.69
N ARG A 1187 -12.73 9.91 54.22
CA ARG A 1187 -13.74 10.72 53.55
C ARG A 1187 -14.22 10.09 52.24
N ALA A 1188 -13.32 9.60 51.40
CA ALA A 1188 -13.66 8.98 50.12
C ALA A 1188 -14.55 7.75 50.30
N VAL A 1189 -14.18 6.85 51.23
CA VAL A 1189 -14.96 5.64 51.52
C VAL A 1189 -16.31 5.96 52.17
N ALA A 1190 -16.37 6.96 53.06
CA ALA A 1190 -17.64 7.40 53.65
C ALA A 1190 -18.61 7.94 52.58
N ILE A 1191 -18.14 8.83 51.70
CA ILE A 1191 -18.93 9.35 50.58
C ILE A 1191 -19.38 8.19 49.67
N LEU A 1192 -18.50 7.26 49.33
CA LEU A 1192 -18.84 6.09 48.50
C LEU A 1192 -19.92 5.21 49.15
N ALA A 1193 -19.81 4.92 50.44
CA ALA A 1193 -20.80 4.12 51.18
C ALA A 1193 -22.18 4.81 51.21
N GLU A 1194 -22.20 6.12 51.44
CA GLU A 1194 -23.43 6.92 51.39
C GLU A 1194 -24.08 6.89 50.00
N GLU A 1195 -23.32 7.09 48.92
CA GLU A 1195 -23.91 7.13 47.58
C GLU A 1195 -24.38 5.76 47.07
N VAL A 1196 -23.67 4.68 47.40
CA VAL A 1196 -24.08 3.31 47.03
C VAL A 1196 -25.36 2.89 47.77
N ALA A 1197 -25.53 3.32 49.03
CA ALA A 1197 -26.78 3.15 49.76
C ALA A 1197 -27.91 4.04 49.18
N ALA A 1198 -27.61 5.30 48.83
CA ALA A 1198 -28.57 6.29 48.34
C ALA A 1198 -28.96 6.16 46.85
N VAL A 1199 -28.71 5.00 46.22
CA VAL A 1199 -29.22 4.61 44.89
C VAL A 1199 -30.01 3.29 44.94
N HIS A 1200 -30.11 2.65 46.10
CA HIS A 1200 -30.97 1.48 46.36
C HIS A 1200 -32.38 1.86 46.87
N VAL A 1201 -32.75 3.15 46.80
CA VAL A 1201 -34.03 3.74 47.21
C VAL A 1201 -34.50 4.70 46.12
#